data_AF-A0A7U4H5M3-F1
#
_entry.id   AF-A0A7U4H5M3-F1
#
_cell.length_a   1.000
_cell.length_b   1.000
_cell.length_c   1.000
_cell.angle_alpha   90.00
_cell.angle_beta   90.00
_cell.angle_gamma   90.00
#
_symmetry.space_group_name_H-M   'P 1'
#
loop_
_entity.id
_entity.type
_entity.pdbx_description
1 polymer ?
#
loop_
_entity_poly.entity_id
_entity_poly.type
_entity_poly.pdbx_seq_one_letter_code
_entity_poly.pdbx_strand_id
1 'polypeptide(L)'
;MQFKFSQYQYQTDAADAVCDVFDGQPLQDGVSYIRDTGIRKPASQVLNPAQDTFDIPELRPVQEMLGHFDADDDTGYRNADLLLDGERLLANIKNVQRRQNLTESPRLYTDPAGAVELDVEMETGTGKTFVYTKTMFELNRRYGWSKFIVVVPSIAIREGVAKSLDMTGDYFYTSGRDGNEGYGKKLHSFIYDSSNLNRLDEFAQSSDIQVMVINMQAFNTSMKENGRSKDARIIFSERDDFGSRRPIDVISATHPIMILDEPQKMGGRATQAGIRLFKPLFTLNYSATHKTKHDLVYALDALDAYNQRLVKRIEVKGFELNNMRGTDGYLYLQDVIVSKNRAPQARIEYKKLSSAGKVVTTSGLFDEGDDVYTASGGLEAYHDGWRIAPDGIVPDGLEPGRTGYVRFMNGETLGKGRIMNDGSEADMRRVQIRETILSHLHKEEHLWARGIKCLSLFFIDEVAKYRRYDDDGEPLNGEYADMFEQEYDRCVHDFVENRLDDGSGYLDWLRTTHGRYVHKGYFSIDKHGHSIDSKVKRGSEDSDDISAYDLILKNKERLLSFDEPTRFIFSHSALREGWDNPNVFQICTLKHSDNEVGKRQEVGRGLRLCVNREGVRQDRNLLSDADFLDVNLLTVIASESYERFAESLQKDIETNLRERPIVINDAFFVKTCVPADKLGPEYAGLGDVSFSKDEARDIVYALTVDRLIDRDGKLTDKYKEERFGKDAVELLPEPSRKKVPAIRLVLDSVVEGTTKVLIGNALKRKVHGNPLNANWQKKEFQELWRRINHKYAYTVSFNDDELVKNAVKAIDERLVVSKLSYTVTRGIQKENASRNELADRTHFHRNDSYTGGLDVDASNGVRYDLLGEIAQAATITRRCAARILKSIRPDRFLMFRDNPEQFIARVGRLIVQEKANMVVDHICYDRIEGGYDSSIFTKGGNNRDEAEGYQASKCVQDWVFPDGRIESDFAKDLDNAAEVAVYAKLPRGFQIPTPVGNYAPDWAVAFRDDSGLKHLFFVAETKGTMDSFELRGIEDSKIACAKRLFNQLDLAGGTRYEQATTYQTLLDEVKALQ
;
A
#
# COMPACT_ATOMS: atom_id res chain seq x y z
N MET A 1 13.99 -9.43 -33.13
CA MET A 1 14.13 -10.54 -32.17
C MET A 1 12.79 -11.25 -32.13
N GLN A 2 12.72 -12.58 -32.27
CA GLN A 2 11.44 -13.32 -32.22
C GLN A 2 11.32 -14.06 -30.89
N PHE A 3 10.14 -14.00 -30.25
CA PHE A 3 9.90 -14.74 -29.01
C PHE A 3 9.70 -16.22 -29.29
N LYS A 4 10.25 -17.06 -28.41
CA LYS A 4 9.93 -18.49 -28.37
C LYS A 4 8.88 -18.73 -27.30
N PHE A 5 7.80 -19.42 -27.68
CA PHE A 5 6.71 -19.78 -26.79
C PHE A 5 6.94 -21.18 -26.22
N SER A 6 6.68 -21.32 -24.92
CA SER A 6 6.73 -22.59 -24.20
C SER A 6 5.31 -23.01 -23.83
N GLN A 7 5.06 -24.31 -23.83
CA GLN A 7 3.80 -24.86 -23.35
C GLN A 7 3.83 -24.96 -21.82
N TYR A 8 2.85 -24.36 -21.15
CA TYR A 8 2.67 -24.50 -19.71
C TYR A 8 1.37 -25.23 -19.39
N GLN A 9 1.45 -26.21 -18.48
CA GLN A 9 0.29 -27.04 -18.13
C GLN A 9 -0.87 -26.19 -17.58
N TYR A 10 -0.59 -25.23 -16.71
CA TYR A 10 -1.63 -24.36 -16.14
C TYR A 10 -2.43 -23.58 -17.20
N GLN A 11 -1.81 -23.25 -18.35
CA GLN A 11 -2.48 -22.57 -19.46
C GLN A 11 -3.40 -23.52 -20.22
N THR A 12 -2.98 -24.78 -20.39
CA THR A 12 -3.85 -25.85 -20.90
C THR A 12 -5.02 -26.08 -19.95
N ASP A 13 -4.74 -26.25 -18.65
CA ASP A 13 -5.77 -26.51 -17.63
C ASP A 13 -6.83 -25.40 -17.59
N ALA A 14 -6.44 -24.15 -17.77
CA ALA A 14 -7.36 -23.01 -17.83
C ALA A 14 -8.26 -23.03 -19.08
N ALA A 15 -7.70 -23.33 -20.25
CA ALA A 15 -8.46 -23.46 -21.49
C ALA A 15 -9.41 -24.66 -21.44
N ASP A 16 -8.95 -25.78 -20.89
CA ASP A 16 -9.74 -27.00 -20.72
C ASP A 16 -10.86 -26.81 -19.69
N ALA A 17 -10.62 -26.10 -18.59
CA ALA A 17 -11.67 -25.79 -17.61
C ALA A 17 -12.87 -25.06 -18.23
N VAL A 18 -12.63 -24.17 -19.20
CA VAL A 18 -13.70 -23.52 -19.97
C VAL A 18 -14.37 -24.50 -20.92
N CYS A 19 -13.58 -25.27 -21.67
CA CYS A 19 -14.13 -26.19 -22.67
C CYS A 19 -14.99 -27.29 -22.04
N ASP A 20 -14.53 -27.88 -20.94
CA ASP A 20 -15.19 -28.99 -20.24
C ASP A 20 -16.59 -28.62 -19.68
N VAL A 21 -16.91 -27.33 -19.54
CA VAL A 21 -18.28 -26.88 -19.22
C VAL A 21 -19.27 -27.33 -20.30
N PHE A 22 -18.82 -27.43 -21.55
CA PHE A 22 -19.63 -27.80 -22.70
C PHE A 22 -19.53 -29.28 -23.07
N ASP A 23 -19.03 -30.13 -22.16
CA ASP A 23 -18.99 -31.58 -22.36
C ASP A 23 -20.37 -32.16 -22.65
N GLY A 24 -20.48 -32.84 -23.79
CA GLY A 24 -21.74 -33.35 -24.35
C GLY A 24 -22.28 -32.56 -25.55
N GLN A 25 -21.74 -31.36 -25.83
CA GLN A 25 -22.03 -30.64 -27.07
C GLN A 25 -21.37 -31.37 -28.26
N PRO A 26 -22.12 -31.70 -29.34
CA PRO A 26 -21.55 -32.33 -30.52
C PRO A 26 -20.72 -31.35 -31.35
N LEU A 27 -19.64 -31.85 -31.95
CA LEU A 27 -18.88 -31.13 -32.98
C LEU A 27 -19.75 -30.95 -34.23
N GLN A 28 -20.07 -29.71 -34.59
CA GLN A 28 -20.76 -29.37 -35.82
C GLN A 28 -19.80 -28.65 -36.77
N ASP A 29 -18.95 -29.42 -37.46
CA ASP A 29 -17.98 -28.95 -38.48
C ASP A 29 -18.65 -28.68 -39.85
N GLY A 30 -19.99 -28.73 -39.89
CA GLY A 30 -20.80 -28.66 -41.10
C GLY A 30 -21.07 -27.22 -41.54
N VAL A 31 -20.49 -26.83 -42.67
CA VAL A 31 -20.78 -25.61 -43.44
C VAL A 31 -22.29 -25.36 -43.52
N SER A 32 -22.85 -24.48 -42.69
CA SER A 32 -24.16 -23.88 -42.93
C SER A 32 -23.98 -22.77 -43.97
N TYR A 33 -24.02 -23.14 -45.25
CA TYR A 33 -23.97 -22.18 -46.35
C TYR A 33 -25.39 -21.72 -46.68
N ILE A 34 -25.66 -20.43 -46.52
CA ILE A 34 -26.91 -19.80 -46.96
C ILE A 34 -26.65 -19.16 -48.33
N ARG A 35 -27.46 -19.53 -49.33
CA ARG A 35 -27.25 -19.20 -50.75
C ARG A 35 -28.11 -17.97 -51.12
N ASP A 36 -27.46 -16.88 -51.49
CA ASP A 36 -28.11 -15.67 -52.04
C ASP A 36 -28.87 -16.00 -53.33
N THR A 37 -30.18 -15.68 -53.38
CA THR A 37 -31.01 -15.84 -54.60
C THR A 37 -31.52 -14.53 -55.19
N GLY A 38 -31.13 -13.37 -54.65
CA GLY A 38 -31.48 -12.06 -55.20
C GLY A 38 -32.96 -11.68 -55.10
N ILE A 39 -33.19 -10.38 -54.98
CA ILE A 39 -34.49 -9.72 -54.72
C ILE A 39 -35.62 -10.24 -55.63
N ARG A 40 -36.65 -10.88 -55.05
CA ARG A 40 -37.97 -10.97 -55.69
C ARG A 40 -38.92 -9.94 -55.07
N LYS A 41 -39.47 -9.08 -55.93
CA LYS A 41 -40.60 -8.20 -55.58
C LYS A 41 -41.75 -9.04 -55.01
N PRO A 42 -42.43 -8.59 -53.95
CA PRO A 42 -43.55 -9.34 -53.38
C PRO A 42 -44.67 -9.42 -54.41
N ALA A 43 -45.07 -10.64 -54.76
CA ALA A 43 -46.24 -10.88 -55.59
C ALA A 43 -47.49 -10.50 -54.79
N SER A 44 -48.11 -9.39 -55.16
CA SER A 44 -49.46 -9.05 -54.72
C SER A 44 -50.43 -10.14 -55.20
N GLN A 45 -50.87 -11.02 -54.31
CA GLN A 45 -51.98 -11.93 -54.60
C GLN A 45 -53.30 -11.15 -54.50
N VAL A 46 -53.83 -10.78 -55.66
CA VAL A 46 -55.27 -10.56 -55.84
C VAL A 46 -55.87 -11.89 -56.24
N LEU A 47 -56.71 -12.47 -55.40
CA LEU A 47 -57.67 -13.51 -55.81
C LEU A 47 -59.04 -13.21 -55.23
N ASN A 48 -59.97 -12.91 -56.13
CA ASN A 48 -61.41 -12.88 -55.91
C ASN A 48 -61.97 -14.31 -55.68
N PRO A 49 -63.16 -14.44 -55.09
CA PRO A 49 -63.65 -15.69 -54.47
C PRO A 49 -64.49 -16.55 -55.42
N ALA A 50 -64.53 -17.87 -55.17
CA ALA A 50 -65.59 -18.75 -55.67
C ALA A 50 -65.78 -20.00 -54.78
N GLN A 51 -66.91 -19.99 -54.05
CA GLN A 51 -67.93 -21.02 -53.76
C GLN A 51 -67.61 -22.50 -53.43
N ASP A 52 -68.22 -22.87 -52.28
CA ASP A 52 -68.92 -24.12 -51.89
C ASP A 52 -68.10 -25.43 -51.77
N THR A 53 -67.98 -26.06 -50.59
CA THR A 53 -69.05 -26.84 -49.93
C THR A 53 -68.62 -27.31 -48.53
N PHE A 54 -69.62 -27.61 -47.70
CA PHE A 54 -69.63 -27.90 -46.27
C PHE A 54 -69.04 -29.26 -45.84
N ASP A 55 -68.36 -29.31 -44.68
CA ASP A 55 -68.78 -30.08 -43.48
C ASP A 55 -67.90 -29.76 -42.24
N ILE A 56 -68.50 -29.76 -41.03
CA ILE A 56 -68.00 -29.30 -39.71
C ILE A 56 -68.25 -30.45 -38.68
N PRO A 57 -67.76 -30.46 -37.41
CA PRO A 57 -66.42 -30.33 -36.81
C PRO A 57 -66.01 -31.56 -35.95
N GLU A 58 -64.74 -31.70 -35.56
CA GLU A 58 -64.41 -32.30 -34.25
C GLU A 58 -63.26 -31.53 -33.56
N LEU A 59 -63.56 -31.06 -32.36
CA LEU A 59 -62.73 -30.24 -31.47
C LEU A 59 -61.63 -31.07 -30.79
N ARG A 60 -60.37 -30.66 -30.92
CA ARG A 60 -59.32 -30.84 -29.89
C ARG A 60 -58.45 -29.58 -29.77
N PRO A 61 -57.91 -29.28 -28.57
CA PRO A 61 -57.35 -27.98 -28.25
C PRO A 61 -56.01 -27.75 -28.94
N VAL A 62 -55.85 -26.57 -29.54
CA VAL A 62 -54.57 -26.09 -30.07
C VAL A 62 -53.65 -25.80 -28.89
N GLN A 63 -52.62 -26.62 -28.76
CA GLN A 63 -51.42 -26.31 -28.01
C GLN A 63 -50.51 -25.54 -28.98
N GLU A 64 -50.38 -24.23 -28.78
CA GLU A 64 -49.46 -23.38 -29.54
C GLU A 64 -48.02 -23.85 -29.26
N MET A 65 -47.52 -24.74 -30.12
CA MET A 65 -46.09 -24.95 -30.32
C MET A 65 -45.57 -23.88 -31.28
N LEU A 66 -44.57 -23.13 -30.79
CA LEU A 66 -43.26 -22.91 -31.41
C LEU A 66 -43.22 -23.14 -32.93
N GLY A 67 -43.00 -22.07 -33.70
CA GLY A 67 -42.62 -22.21 -35.10
C GLY A 67 -42.84 -20.99 -35.99
N HIS A 68 -42.27 -19.85 -35.65
CA HIS A 68 -41.81 -18.92 -36.68
C HIS A 68 -40.28 -18.90 -36.64
N PHE A 69 -39.70 -19.94 -37.24
CA PHE A 69 -38.40 -19.83 -37.88
C PHE A 69 -38.57 -18.79 -38.99
N ASP A 70 -37.90 -17.64 -38.87
CA ASP A 70 -37.58 -16.84 -40.05
C ASP A 70 -36.66 -17.70 -40.91
N ALA A 71 -37.22 -18.30 -41.95
CA ALA A 71 -36.49 -19.13 -42.92
C ALA A 71 -35.72 -18.27 -43.95
N ASP A 72 -35.67 -16.95 -43.75
CA ASP A 72 -35.11 -15.94 -44.65
C ASP A 72 -34.03 -15.05 -43.95
N ASP A 73 -33.26 -15.58 -42.99
CA ASP A 73 -32.14 -14.84 -42.36
C ASP A 73 -30.81 -15.09 -43.11
N ASP A 74 -30.57 -14.26 -44.12
CA ASP A 74 -29.55 -14.37 -45.18
C ASP A 74 -28.16 -13.78 -44.83
N THR A 75 -27.51 -14.21 -43.73
CA THR A 75 -26.20 -13.61 -43.32
C THR A 75 -25.09 -14.61 -42.88
N GLY A 76 -24.42 -15.24 -43.86
CA GLY A 76 -23.04 -15.77 -43.68
C GLY A 76 -22.87 -17.00 -42.77
N TYR A 77 -21.64 -17.24 -42.32
CA TYR A 77 -21.28 -18.32 -41.38
C TYR A 77 -21.55 -17.88 -39.94
N ARG A 78 -22.24 -18.74 -39.17
CA ARG A 78 -22.56 -18.51 -37.75
C ARG A 78 -22.06 -19.65 -36.87
N ASN A 79 -21.89 -19.39 -35.58
CA ASN A 79 -21.64 -20.45 -34.61
C ASN A 79 -22.87 -21.37 -34.48
N ALA A 80 -22.64 -22.67 -34.31
CA ALA A 80 -23.70 -23.64 -34.01
C ALA A 80 -24.37 -23.35 -32.66
N ASP A 81 -25.68 -23.56 -32.59
CA ASP A 81 -26.46 -23.34 -31.38
C ASP A 81 -26.02 -24.30 -30.24
N LEU A 82 -26.13 -23.82 -29.00
CA LEU A 82 -25.85 -24.62 -27.81
C LEU A 82 -27.03 -25.58 -27.55
N LEU A 83 -26.78 -26.89 -27.61
CA LEU A 83 -27.80 -27.93 -27.43
C LEU A 83 -27.95 -28.41 -25.99
N LEU A 84 -27.01 -28.04 -25.12
CA LEU A 84 -27.04 -28.37 -23.70
C LEU A 84 -28.06 -27.49 -22.96
N ASP A 85 -28.87 -28.12 -22.10
CA ASP A 85 -29.78 -27.40 -21.22
C ASP A 85 -29.05 -26.83 -19.99
N GLY A 86 -29.73 -25.93 -19.27
CA GLY A 86 -29.15 -25.27 -18.10
C GLY A 86 -28.79 -26.22 -16.96
N GLU A 87 -29.52 -27.33 -16.81
CA GLU A 87 -29.22 -28.34 -15.78
C GLU A 87 -27.91 -29.07 -16.08
N ARG A 88 -27.72 -29.48 -17.35
CA ARG A 88 -26.49 -30.14 -17.79
C ARG A 88 -25.28 -29.21 -17.71
N LEU A 89 -25.44 -27.95 -18.11
CA LEU A 89 -24.38 -26.93 -17.99
C LEU A 89 -23.96 -26.74 -16.53
N LEU A 90 -24.93 -26.56 -15.63
CA LEU A 90 -24.64 -26.40 -14.20
C LEU A 90 -23.96 -27.64 -13.60
N ALA A 91 -24.37 -28.84 -14.01
CA ALA A 91 -23.72 -30.08 -13.59
C ALA A 91 -22.25 -30.16 -14.05
N ASN A 92 -21.98 -29.79 -15.31
CA ASN A 92 -20.63 -29.74 -15.86
C ASN A 92 -19.76 -28.70 -15.11
N ILE A 93 -20.30 -27.50 -14.84
CA ILE A 93 -19.62 -26.45 -14.06
C ILE A 93 -19.23 -26.96 -12.68
N LYS A 94 -20.16 -27.59 -11.95
CA LYS A 94 -19.87 -28.16 -10.62
C LYS A 94 -18.80 -29.25 -10.69
N ASN A 95 -18.79 -30.07 -11.74
CA ASN A 95 -17.74 -31.07 -11.94
C ASN A 95 -16.36 -30.43 -12.20
N VAL A 96 -16.30 -29.35 -12.99
CA VAL A 96 -15.08 -28.56 -13.19
C VAL A 96 -14.62 -27.94 -11.85
N GLN A 97 -15.52 -27.31 -11.12
CA GLN A 97 -15.25 -26.67 -9.83
C GLN A 97 -14.70 -27.66 -8.79
N ARG A 98 -15.30 -28.85 -8.67
CA ARG A 98 -14.80 -29.91 -7.77
C ARG A 98 -13.38 -30.35 -8.13
N ARG A 99 -13.11 -30.61 -9.42
CA ARG A 99 -11.78 -30.99 -9.92
C ARG A 99 -10.72 -29.91 -9.61
N GLN A 100 -11.10 -28.65 -9.72
CA GLN A 100 -10.23 -27.48 -9.52
C GLN A 100 -10.21 -26.96 -8.07
N ASN A 101 -10.90 -27.63 -7.15
CA ASN A 101 -11.04 -27.21 -5.75
C ASN A 101 -11.59 -25.77 -5.60
N LEU A 102 -12.62 -25.44 -6.38
CA LEU A 102 -13.34 -24.18 -6.36
C LEU A 102 -14.67 -24.32 -5.62
N THR A 103 -15.20 -23.20 -5.12
CA THR A 103 -16.54 -23.16 -4.53
C THR A 103 -17.59 -23.47 -5.59
N GLU A 104 -18.50 -24.39 -5.29
CA GLU A 104 -19.55 -24.80 -6.23
C GLU A 104 -20.57 -23.69 -6.46
N SER A 105 -20.94 -23.47 -7.72
CA SER A 105 -21.97 -22.51 -8.10
C SER A 105 -23.36 -22.93 -7.60
N PRO A 106 -24.11 -22.04 -6.93
CA PRO A 106 -25.45 -22.36 -6.44
C PRO A 106 -26.48 -22.44 -7.58
N ARG A 107 -26.28 -21.67 -8.65
CA ARG A 107 -27.13 -21.56 -9.83
C ARG A 107 -26.29 -21.16 -11.03
N LEU A 108 -26.84 -21.34 -12.23
CA LEU A 108 -26.25 -20.84 -13.47
C LEU A 108 -26.39 -19.31 -13.57
N TYR A 109 -25.32 -18.62 -13.98
CA TYR A 109 -25.32 -17.18 -14.24
C TYR A 109 -25.46 -16.92 -15.74
N THR A 110 -26.38 -16.03 -16.14
CA THR A 110 -26.75 -15.78 -17.54
C THR A 110 -26.88 -14.29 -17.91
N ASP A 111 -26.54 -13.38 -16.99
CA ASP A 111 -26.70 -11.92 -17.14
C ASP A 111 -25.31 -11.24 -17.11
N PRO A 112 -24.87 -10.56 -18.19
CA PRO A 112 -25.71 -9.76 -19.07
C PRO A 112 -26.28 -10.41 -20.31
N ALA A 113 -25.68 -11.48 -20.86
CA ALA A 113 -26.19 -12.14 -22.06
C ALA A 113 -25.58 -13.54 -22.30
N GLY A 114 -26.37 -14.43 -22.89
CA GLY A 114 -25.97 -15.77 -23.32
C GLY A 114 -26.52 -16.90 -22.45
N ALA A 115 -26.14 -18.14 -22.77
CA ALA A 115 -26.56 -19.34 -22.04
C ALA A 115 -25.85 -19.51 -20.70
N VAL A 116 -24.63 -18.99 -20.57
CA VAL A 116 -23.83 -18.99 -19.34
C VAL A 116 -22.79 -17.86 -19.36
N GLU A 117 -22.36 -17.43 -18.19
CA GLU A 117 -21.23 -16.52 -17.98
C GLU A 117 -20.18 -17.14 -17.08
N LEU A 118 -18.99 -17.40 -17.64
CA LEU A 118 -17.91 -18.12 -16.97
C LEU A 118 -16.78 -17.16 -16.58
N ASP A 119 -16.31 -17.27 -15.35
CA ASP A 119 -15.17 -16.50 -14.85
C ASP A 119 -13.89 -17.37 -14.85
N VAL A 120 -12.80 -16.79 -15.35
CA VAL A 120 -11.45 -17.35 -15.38
C VAL A 120 -10.52 -16.37 -14.66
N GLU A 121 -10.11 -16.74 -13.45
CA GLU A 121 -9.21 -15.94 -12.62
C GLU A 121 -7.75 -16.30 -12.86
N MET A 122 -6.96 -15.32 -13.29
CA MET A 122 -5.54 -15.52 -13.59
C MET A 122 -4.69 -14.31 -13.19
N GLU A 123 -3.65 -14.57 -12.41
CA GLU A 123 -2.72 -13.54 -11.96
C GLU A 123 -2.08 -12.75 -13.11
N THR A 124 -1.76 -11.48 -12.87
CA THR A 124 -1.02 -10.65 -13.83
C THR A 124 0.34 -11.27 -14.15
N GLY A 125 0.73 -11.24 -15.43
CA GLY A 125 1.99 -11.81 -15.91
C GLY A 125 1.95 -13.31 -16.26
N THR A 126 0.84 -14.01 -16.01
CA THR A 126 0.69 -15.45 -16.31
C THR A 126 0.19 -15.76 -17.74
N GLY A 127 -0.10 -14.74 -18.54
CA GLY A 127 -0.42 -14.88 -19.97
C GLY A 127 -1.90 -15.09 -20.30
N LYS A 128 -2.81 -14.34 -19.66
CA LYS A 128 -4.27 -14.38 -19.93
C LYS A 128 -4.64 -14.35 -21.42
N THR A 129 -4.03 -13.45 -22.18
CA THR A 129 -4.24 -13.32 -23.63
C THR A 129 -3.91 -14.60 -24.40
N PHE A 130 -2.81 -15.26 -24.02
CA PHE A 130 -2.43 -16.53 -24.63
C PHE A 130 -3.45 -17.63 -24.29
N VAL A 131 -3.96 -17.66 -23.04
CA VAL A 131 -4.96 -18.64 -22.61
C VAL A 131 -6.25 -18.49 -23.39
N TYR A 132 -6.88 -17.30 -23.46
CA TYR A 132 -8.12 -17.20 -24.21
C TYR A 132 -7.94 -17.42 -25.72
N THR A 133 -6.74 -17.16 -26.26
CA THR A 133 -6.41 -17.52 -27.65
C THR A 133 -6.42 -19.03 -27.82
N LYS A 134 -5.78 -19.77 -26.89
CA LYS A 134 -5.83 -21.24 -26.86
C LYS A 134 -7.28 -21.74 -26.67
N THR A 135 -8.06 -21.10 -25.80
CA THR A 135 -9.49 -21.42 -25.59
C THR A 135 -10.28 -21.29 -26.89
N MET A 136 -10.06 -20.25 -27.71
CA MET A 136 -10.72 -20.12 -29.02
C MET A 136 -10.40 -21.31 -29.94
N PHE A 137 -9.12 -21.73 -30.01
CA PHE A 137 -8.70 -22.89 -30.80
C PHE A 137 -9.31 -24.20 -30.26
N GLU A 138 -9.34 -24.40 -28.95
CA GLU A 138 -9.93 -25.59 -28.33
C GLU A 138 -11.44 -25.65 -28.52
N LEU A 139 -12.15 -24.54 -28.37
CA LEU A 139 -13.59 -24.45 -28.66
C LEU A 139 -13.89 -24.74 -30.14
N ASN A 140 -13.06 -24.25 -31.06
CA ASN A 140 -13.18 -24.61 -32.48
C ASN A 140 -12.94 -26.10 -32.71
N ARG A 141 -11.89 -26.66 -32.12
CA ARG A 141 -11.50 -28.07 -32.30
C ARG A 141 -12.55 -29.03 -31.72
N ARG A 142 -13.08 -28.73 -30.53
CA ARG A 142 -14.01 -29.61 -29.80
C ARG A 142 -15.46 -29.46 -30.29
N TYR A 143 -15.89 -28.24 -30.65
CA TYR A 143 -17.31 -27.93 -30.91
C TYR A 143 -17.59 -27.26 -32.26
N GLY A 144 -16.57 -26.74 -32.96
CA GLY A 144 -16.71 -26.13 -34.29
C GLY A 144 -16.93 -24.61 -34.29
N TRP A 145 -17.04 -23.97 -33.12
CA TRP A 145 -17.27 -22.53 -33.02
C TRP A 145 -16.10 -21.70 -33.57
N SER A 146 -16.39 -20.66 -34.35
CA SER A 146 -15.40 -19.88 -35.11
C SER A 146 -15.56 -18.37 -34.97
N LYS A 147 -16.65 -17.86 -34.37
CA LYS A 147 -16.95 -16.43 -34.26
C LYS A 147 -16.74 -15.94 -32.82
N PHE A 148 -15.79 -15.03 -32.64
CA PHE A 148 -15.41 -14.50 -31.32
C PHE A 148 -15.33 -12.97 -31.33
N ILE A 149 -15.72 -12.35 -30.22
CA ILE A 149 -15.57 -10.91 -29.99
C ILE A 149 -14.83 -10.70 -28.66
N VAL A 150 -13.70 -10.01 -28.71
CA VAL A 150 -12.90 -9.63 -27.54
C VAL A 150 -13.15 -8.17 -27.20
N VAL A 151 -13.69 -7.91 -26.01
CA VAL A 151 -13.92 -6.56 -25.49
C VAL A 151 -12.85 -6.24 -24.45
N VAL A 152 -12.21 -5.07 -24.60
CA VAL A 152 -11.10 -4.60 -23.75
C VAL A 152 -11.41 -3.20 -23.21
N PRO A 153 -10.84 -2.78 -22.05
CA PRO A 153 -11.27 -1.53 -21.42
C PRO A 153 -10.64 -0.31 -22.10
N SER A 154 -9.38 -0.43 -22.55
CA SER A 154 -8.60 0.67 -23.10
C SER A 154 -8.00 0.37 -24.47
N ILE A 155 -7.60 1.43 -25.17
CA ILE A 155 -6.90 1.33 -26.47
C ILE A 155 -5.56 0.60 -26.30
N ALA A 156 -4.86 0.80 -25.18
CA ALA A 156 -3.57 0.19 -24.94
C ALA A 156 -3.65 -1.34 -24.78
N ILE A 157 -4.68 -1.85 -24.09
CA ILE A 157 -4.94 -3.29 -24.02
C ILE A 157 -5.34 -3.81 -25.39
N ARG A 158 -6.18 -3.08 -26.14
CA ARG A 158 -6.56 -3.45 -27.52
C ARG A 158 -5.36 -3.70 -28.43
N GLU A 159 -4.41 -2.77 -28.47
CA GLU A 159 -3.18 -2.92 -29.25
C GLU A 159 -2.32 -4.10 -28.76
N GLY A 160 -2.22 -4.27 -27.43
CA GLY A 160 -1.51 -5.39 -26.82
C GLY A 160 -2.11 -6.74 -27.23
N VAL A 161 -3.44 -6.87 -27.22
CA VAL A 161 -4.16 -8.07 -27.64
C VAL A 161 -3.99 -8.34 -29.12
N ALA A 162 -4.23 -7.33 -29.98
CA ALA A 162 -4.06 -7.48 -31.42
C ALA A 162 -2.64 -7.95 -31.78
N LYS A 163 -1.61 -7.37 -31.15
CA LYS A 163 -0.23 -7.79 -31.37
C LYS A 163 0.07 -9.19 -30.84
N SER A 164 -0.51 -9.57 -29.69
CA SER A 164 -0.34 -10.92 -29.15
C SER A 164 -0.98 -11.99 -30.05
N LEU A 165 -2.16 -11.71 -30.61
CA LEU A 165 -2.84 -12.62 -31.55
C LEU A 165 -2.01 -12.82 -32.82
N ASP A 166 -1.44 -11.74 -33.36
CA ASP A 166 -0.52 -11.77 -34.51
C ASP A 166 0.74 -12.60 -34.22
N MET A 167 1.45 -12.32 -33.11
CA MET A 167 2.72 -12.96 -32.78
C MET A 167 2.60 -14.45 -32.43
N THR A 168 1.46 -14.89 -31.92
CA THR A 168 1.24 -16.28 -31.51
C THR A 168 0.67 -17.14 -32.64
N GLY A 169 0.30 -16.55 -33.77
CA GLY A 169 -0.36 -17.25 -34.88
C GLY A 169 0.44 -18.43 -35.42
N ASP A 170 1.73 -18.23 -35.70
CA ASP A 170 2.60 -19.30 -36.21
C ASP A 170 2.79 -20.42 -35.17
N TYR A 171 2.92 -20.05 -33.89
CA TYR A 171 3.03 -21.02 -32.80
C TYR A 171 1.78 -21.90 -32.71
N PHE A 172 0.58 -21.33 -32.71
CA PHE A 172 -0.66 -22.14 -32.68
C PHE A 172 -0.85 -22.96 -33.95
N TYR A 173 -0.36 -22.48 -35.09
CA TYR A 173 -0.38 -23.23 -36.34
C TYR A 173 0.51 -24.48 -36.28
N THR A 174 1.71 -24.40 -35.68
CA THR A 174 2.71 -25.49 -35.73
C THR A 174 2.86 -26.31 -34.45
N SER A 175 2.60 -25.75 -33.27
CA SER A 175 3.06 -26.32 -31.98
C SER A 175 2.21 -25.99 -30.74
N GLY A 176 1.13 -25.22 -30.88
CA GLY A 176 0.37 -24.70 -29.73
C GLY A 176 -0.61 -25.65 -29.05
N ARG A 177 -0.83 -26.85 -29.61
CA ARG A 177 -1.67 -27.90 -29.05
C ARG A 177 -0.86 -28.82 -28.14
N ASP A 178 -1.55 -29.50 -27.22
CA ASP A 178 -0.90 -30.47 -26.34
C ASP A 178 -0.17 -31.57 -27.12
N GLY A 179 1.01 -31.96 -26.63
CA GLY A 179 1.93 -32.83 -27.36
C GLY A 179 2.85 -32.10 -28.35
N ASN A 180 2.89 -30.76 -28.31
CA ASN A 180 3.69 -29.90 -29.19
C ASN A 180 3.27 -30.01 -30.67
N GLU A 181 1.97 -30.23 -30.91
CA GLU A 181 1.35 -30.31 -32.23
C GLU A 181 0.72 -28.96 -32.63
N GLY A 182 0.53 -28.76 -33.92
CA GLY A 182 -0.18 -27.60 -34.46
C GLY A 182 -1.68 -27.81 -34.53
N TYR A 183 -2.48 -26.74 -34.40
CA TYR A 183 -3.91 -26.79 -34.74
C TYR A 183 -4.14 -26.85 -36.26
N GLY A 184 -3.14 -26.52 -37.08
CA GLY A 184 -3.23 -26.54 -38.54
C GLY A 184 -4.18 -25.48 -39.13
N LYS A 185 -4.74 -24.60 -38.31
CA LYS A 185 -5.61 -23.48 -38.69
C LYS A 185 -5.00 -22.17 -38.20
N LYS A 186 -5.26 -21.08 -38.92
CA LYS A 186 -4.90 -19.72 -38.48
C LYS A 186 -6.12 -19.01 -37.90
N LEU A 187 -5.86 -18.19 -36.90
CA LEU A 187 -6.83 -17.27 -36.33
C LEU A 187 -6.67 -15.92 -37.02
N HIS A 188 -7.77 -15.42 -37.58
CA HIS A 188 -7.82 -14.11 -38.23
C HIS A 188 -8.43 -13.10 -37.27
N SER A 189 -7.68 -12.05 -36.94
CA SER A 189 -8.14 -11.02 -36.03
C SER A 189 -8.13 -9.64 -36.69
N PHE A 190 -9.06 -8.79 -36.30
CA PHE A 190 -9.07 -7.40 -36.69
C PHE A 190 -9.58 -6.49 -35.58
N ILE A 191 -9.12 -5.25 -35.63
CA ILE A 191 -9.59 -4.17 -34.77
C ILE A 191 -10.87 -3.61 -35.37
N TYR A 192 -11.92 -3.50 -34.56
CA TYR A 192 -13.17 -2.87 -34.95
C TYR A 192 -12.98 -1.39 -35.31
N ASP A 193 -13.48 -1.01 -36.48
CA ASP A 193 -13.51 0.36 -36.99
C ASP A 193 -14.84 0.59 -37.70
N SER A 194 -15.64 1.53 -37.20
CA SER A 194 -16.96 1.88 -37.76
C SER A 194 -16.87 2.41 -39.20
N SER A 195 -15.71 2.90 -39.62
CA SER A 195 -15.49 3.42 -40.97
C SER A 195 -15.09 2.36 -42.00
N ASN A 196 -14.74 1.14 -41.56
CA ASN A 196 -14.29 0.05 -42.42
C ASN A 196 -15.18 -1.18 -42.27
N LEU A 197 -16.35 -1.14 -42.92
CA LEU A 197 -17.35 -2.21 -42.85
C LEU A 197 -16.94 -3.49 -43.58
N ASN A 198 -16.00 -3.43 -44.53
CA ASN A 198 -15.55 -4.61 -45.29
C ASN A 198 -15.04 -5.73 -44.37
N ARG A 199 -14.32 -5.37 -43.30
CA ARG A 199 -13.83 -6.36 -42.32
C ARG A 199 -14.94 -7.03 -41.53
N LEU A 200 -16.06 -6.34 -41.30
CA LEU A 200 -17.24 -6.91 -40.66
C LEU A 200 -17.95 -7.90 -41.59
N ASP A 201 -17.97 -7.62 -42.89
CA ASP A 201 -18.51 -8.55 -43.87
C ASP A 201 -17.64 -9.81 -43.97
N GLU A 202 -16.31 -9.65 -44.03
CA GLU A 202 -15.34 -10.76 -44.00
C GLU A 202 -15.49 -11.61 -42.72
N PHE A 203 -15.69 -10.95 -41.56
CA PHE A 203 -15.95 -11.63 -40.29
C PHE A 203 -17.16 -12.55 -40.38
N ALA A 204 -18.26 -12.12 -41.00
CA ALA A 204 -19.46 -12.95 -41.15
C ALA A 204 -19.33 -14.02 -42.25
N GLN A 205 -18.62 -13.73 -43.35
CA GLN A 205 -18.55 -14.62 -44.53
C GLN A 205 -17.45 -15.69 -44.48
N SER A 206 -16.50 -15.61 -43.57
CA SER A 206 -15.40 -16.58 -43.47
C SER A 206 -15.80 -17.84 -42.68
N SER A 207 -15.34 -19.04 -43.06
CA SER A 207 -15.45 -20.25 -42.22
C SER A 207 -14.31 -20.41 -41.21
N ASP A 208 -13.21 -19.67 -41.38
CA ASP A 208 -12.06 -19.70 -40.47
C ASP A 208 -12.39 -19.07 -39.10
N ILE A 209 -11.49 -19.28 -38.13
CA ILE A 209 -11.59 -18.67 -36.80
C ILE A 209 -11.40 -17.15 -36.95
N GLN A 210 -12.46 -16.39 -36.65
CA GLN A 210 -12.54 -14.95 -36.79
C GLN A 210 -12.71 -14.27 -35.43
N VAL A 211 -11.87 -13.27 -35.16
CA VAL A 211 -11.83 -12.56 -33.87
C VAL A 211 -11.91 -11.05 -34.09
N MET A 212 -13.00 -10.45 -33.63
CA MET A 212 -13.15 -8.99 -33.60
C MET A 212 -12.66 -8.45 -32.25
N VAL A 213 -11.75 -7.47 -32.26
CA VAL A 213 -11.25 -6.81 -31.04
C VAL A 213 -11.80 -5.38 -30.95
N ILE A 214 -12.47 -5.03 -29.85
CA ILE A 214 -13.10 -3.71 -29.64
C ILE A 214 -12.81 -3.17 -28.24
N ASN A 215 -12.48 -1.89 -28.12
CA ASN A 215 -12.29 -1.23 -26.82
C ASN A 215 -13.57 -0.53 -26.33
N MET A 216 -13.69 -0.31 -25.01
CA MET A 216 -14.88 0.26 -24.39
C MET A 216 -15.29 1.64 -24.90
N GLN A 217 -14.35 2.49 -25.31
CA GLN A 217 -14.68 3.80 -25.88
C GLN A 217 -15.42 3.64 -27.22
N ALA A 218 -14.88 2.81 -28.13
CA ALA A 218 -15.54 2.51 -29.39
C ALA A 218 -16.89 1.83 -29.14
N PHE A 219 -16.90 0.80 -28.29
CA PHE A 219 -18.09 0.05 -27.89
C PHE A 219 -19.20 0.97 -27.38
N ASN A 220 -18.93 1.84 -26.41
CA ASN A 220 -19.91 2.75 -25.82
C ASN A 220 -20.37 3.85 -26.79
N THR A 221 -19.62 4.11 -27.84
CA THR A 221 -19.96 5.12 -28.85
C THR A 221 -20.76 4.52 -30.01
N SER A 222 -20.48 3.26 -30.38
CA SER A 222 -21.14 2.54 -31.46
C SER A 222 -22.37 1.75 -30.99
N MET A 223 -22.33 1.10 -29.83
CA MET A 223 -23.36 0.17 -29.34
C MET A 223 -24.46 0.87 -28.52
N LYS A 224 -24.97 1.97 -29.07
CA LYS A 224 -26.13 2.71 -28.51
C LYS A 224 -27.21 2.85 -29.57
N GLU A 225 -28.25 2.04 -29.46
CA GLU A 225 -29.43 2.16 -30.30
C GLU A 225 -30.06 3.55 -30.11
N ASN A 226 -30.36 4.24 -31.21
CA ASN A 226 -30.76 5.67 -31.23
C ASN A 226 -29.69 6.68 -30.76
N GLY A 227 -28.42 6.27 -30.71
CA GLY A 227 -27.30 7.16 -30.44
C GLY A 227 -27.16 8.28 -31.49
N ARG A 228 -26.77 9.48 -31.04
CA ARG A 228 -26.54 10.62 -31.95
C ARG A 228 -25.16 10.62 -32.60
N SER A 229 -24.24 9.75 -32.17
CA SER A 229 -22.89 9.62 -32.71
C SER A 229 -22.93 9.12 -34.17
N LYS A 230 -21.93 9.51 -34.95
CA LYS A 230 -21.76 9.00 -36.32
C LYS A 230 -21.63 7.47 -36.32
N ASP A 231 -20.88 6.92 -35.36
CA ASP A 231 -20.61 5.49 -35.25
C ASP A 231 -21.86 4.66 -34.95
N ALA A 232 -22.70 5.10 -34.01
CA ALA A 232 -23.96 4.43 -33.72
C ALA A 232 -24.88 4.46 -34.95
N ARG A 233 -24.98 5.59 -35.64
CA ARG A 233 -25.75 5.66 -36.88
C ARG A 233 -25.22 4.68 -37.91
N ILE A 234 -23.91 4.52 -38.07
CA ILE A 234 -23.35 3.56 -39.02
C ILE A 234 -23.77 2.13 -38.69
N ILE A 235 -23.68 1.73 -37.42
CA ILE A 235 -23.95 0.35 -36.99
C ILE A 235 -25.45 -0.03 -37.04
N PHE A 236 -26.36 0.93 -36.82
CA PHE A 236 -27.82 0.69 -36.75
C PHE A 236 -28.63 1.14 -37.98
N SER A 237 -27.99 1.67 -39.03
CA SER A 237 -28.69 2.04 -40.28
C SER A 237 -28.33 1.12 -41.44
N GLU A 238 -29.24 1.02 -42.41
CA GLU A 238 -28.96 0.36 -43.68
C GLU A 238 -27.90 1.14 -44.46
N ARG A 239 -26.99 0.41 -45.09
CA ARG A 239 -25.79 0.95 -45.71
C ARG A 239 -25.63 0.41 -47.12
N ASP A 240 -25.75 1.26 -48.13
CA ASP A 240 -25.59 0.86 -49.54
C ASP A 240 -24.20 0.26 -49.80
N ASP A 241 -23.17 0.79 -49.16
CA ASP A 241 -21.80 0.30 -49.17
C ASP A 241 -21.60 -1.01 -48.37
N PHE A 242 -22.66 -1.51 -47.72
CA PHE A 242 -22.71 -2.78 -47.00
C PHE A 242 -23.88 -3.68 -47.47
N GLY A 243 -24.26 -3.54 -48.75
CA GLY A 243 -25.33 -4.32 -49.36
C GLY A 243 -26.72 -4.01 -48.82
N SER A 244 -26.95 -2.76 -48.39
CA SER A 244 -28.19 -2.27 -47.78
C SER A 244 -28.63 -3.03 -46.52
N ARG A 245 -27.69 -3.67 -45.81
CA ARG A 245 -27.92 -4.35 -44.53
C ARG A 245 -27.51 -3.45 -43.36
N ARG A 246 -28.05 -3.71 -42.16
CA ARG A 246 -27.60 -3.09 -40.91
C ARG A 246 -26.42 -3.88 -40.34
N PRO A 247 -25.24 -3.27 -40.10
CA PRO A 247 -24.07 -4.00 -39.60
C PRO A 247 -24.32 -4.76 -38.29
N ILE A 248 -25.13 -4.23 -37.37
CA ILE A 248 -25.44 -4.92 -36.11
C ILE A 248 -26.19 -6.25 -36.32
N ASP A 249 -27.10 -6.31 -37.29
CA ASP A 249 -27.89 -7.51 -37.55
C ASP A 249 -26.98 -8.62 -38.05
N VAL A 250 -26.08 -8.29 -38.99
CA VAL A 250 -25.08 -9.22 -39.53
C VAL A 250 -24.19 -9.78 -38.43
N ILE A 251 -23.68 -8.94 -37.52
CA ILE A 251 -22.85 -9.43 -36.41
C ILE A 251 -23.69 -10.30 -35.46
N SER A 252 -24.91 -9.89 -35.13
CA SER A 252 -25.76 -10.63 -34.19
C SER A 252 -26.18 -12.02 -34.72
N ALA A 253 -26.38 -12.16 -36.03
CA ALA A 253 -26.73 -13.41 -36.68
C ALA A 253 -25.60 -14.45 -36.60
N THR A 254 -24.35 -14.02 -36.41
CA THR A 254 -23.21 -14.93 -36.24
C THR A 254 -23.18 -15.67 -34.89
N HIS A 255 -24.02 -15.25 -33.92
CA HIS A 255 -24.01 -15.76 -32.54
C HIS A 255 -22.59 -15.85 -31.93
N PRO A 256 -21.88 -14.72 -31.83
CA PRO A 256 -20.49 -14.71 -31.40
C PRO A 256 -20.34 -15.14 -29.93
N ILE A 257 -19.18 -15.71 -29.60
CA ILE A 257 -18.76 -15.92 -28.20
C ILE A 257 -18.08 -14.63 -27.72
N MET A 258 -18.53 -14.10 -26.57
CA MET A 258 -17.99 -12.87 -26.00
C MET A 258 -16.86 -13.19 -25.03
N ILE A 259 -15.73 -12.50 -25.16
CA ILE A 259 -14.60 -12.57 -24.24
C ILE A 259 -14.36 -11.17 -23.68
N LEU A 260 -14.48 -11.02 -22.37
CA LEU A 260 -14.26 -9.76 -21.66
C LEU A 260 -12.92 -9.83 -20.91
N ASP A 261 -11.98 -8.96 -21.26
CA ASP A 261 -10.63 -8.92 -20.65
C ASP A 261 -10.51 -7.75 -19.65
N GLU A 262 -10.38 -8.03 -18.35
CA GLU A 262 -10.49 -7.05 -17.26
C GLU A 262 -11.91 -6.44 -17.10
N PRO A 263 -12.98 -7.25 -16.99
CA PRO A 263 -14.38 -6.81 -16.94
C PRO A 263 -14.70 -5.85 -15.78
N GLN A 264 -13.92 -5.87 -14.69
CA GLN A 264 -14.09 -4.95 -13.56
C GLN A 264 -13.96 -3.46 -13.94
N LYS A 265 -13.31 -3.16 -15.08
CA LYS A 265 -13.18 -1.81 -15.64
C LYS A 265 -14.29 -1.44 -16.64
N MET A 266 -15.15 -2.39 -17.01
CA MET A 266 -16.13 -2.24 -18.09
C MET A 266 -17.59 -2.17 -17.62
N GLY A 267 -17.82 -2.19 -16.31
CA GLY A 267 -19.15 -2.29 -15.71
C GLY A 267 -20.10 -1.14 -16.05
N GLY A 268 -21.40 -1.42 -16.03
CA GLY A 268 -22.47 -0.44 -16.19
C GLY A 268 -23.64 -0.94 -17.04
N ARG A 269 -24.85 -0.42 -16.81
CA ARG A 269 -26.06 -0.85 -17.54
C ARG A 269 -25.95 -0.65 -19.06
N ALA A 270 -25.24 0.38 -19.50
CA ALA A 270 -25.05 0.67 -20.93
C ALA A 270 -24.18 -0.40 -21.61
N THR A 271 -23.09 -0.83 -20.97
CA THR A 271 -22.24 -1.91 -21.49
C THR A 271 -23.01 -3.21 -21.59
N GLN A 272 -23.74 -3.59 -20.54
CA GLN A 272 -24.56 -4.79 -20.53
C GLN A 272 -25.64 -4.78 -21.61
N ALA A 273 -26.32 -3.64 -21.81
CA ALA A 273 -27.26 -3.47 -22.91
C ALA A 273 -26.60 -3.62 -24.28
N GLY A 274 -25.40 -3.06 -24.46
CA GLY A 274 -24.63 -3.20 -25.70
C GLY A 274 -24.23 -4.65 -25.99
N ILE A 275 -23.82 -5.41 -24.97
CA ILE A 275 -23.43 -6.83 -25.12
C ILE A 275 -24.62 -7.66 -25.61
N ARG A 276 -25.82 -7.40 -25.09
CA ARG A 276 -27.05 -8.10 -25.50
C ARG A 276 -27.40 -7.94 -26.98
N LEU A 277 -26.98 -6.84 -27.61
CA LEU A 277 -27.24 -6.60 -29.03
C LEU A 277 -26.58 -7.64 -29.94
N PHE A 278 -25.48 -8.25 -29.50
CA PHE A 278 -24.77 -9.26 -30.28
C PHE A 278 -25.39 -10.66 -30.21
N LYS A 279 -26.43 -10.88 -29.36
CA LYS A 279 -27.06 -12.19 -29.14
C LYS A 279 -26.02 -13.33 -28.93
N PRO A 280 -25.08 -13.18 -27.98
CA PRO A 280 -23.96 -14.12 -27.86
C PRO A 280 -24.40 -15.50 -27.37
N LEU A 281 -23.66 -16.55 -27.73
CA LEU A 281 -23.89 -17.90 -27.22
C LEU A 281 -23.65 -17.97 -25.71
N PHE A 282 -22.52 -17.43 -25.26
CA PHE A 282 -22.11 -17.34 -23.86
C PHE A 282 -21.00 -16.29 -23.72
N THR A 283 -20.69 -15.93 -22.48
CA THR A 283 -19.70 -14.91 -22.14
C THR A 283 -18.59 -15.51 -21.28
N LEU A 284 -17.33 -15.17 -21.59
CA LEU A 284 -16.14 -15.57 -20.85
C LEU A 284 -15.44 -14.33 -20.27
N ASN A 285 -15.26 -14.31 -18.96
CA ASN A 285 -14.61 -13.23 -18.22
C ASN A 285 -13.19 -13.64 -17.81
N TYR A 286 -12.18 -12.89 -18.27
CA TYR A 286 -10.79 -13.10 -17.88
C TYR A 286 -10.31 -11.92 -17.04
N SER A 287 -9.91 -12.18 -15.79
CA SER A 287 -9.40 -11.13 -14.89
C SER A 287 -8.43 -11.70 -13.86
N ALA A 288 -7.61 -10.84 -13.26
CA ALA A 288 -6.93 -11.20 -12.02
C ALA A 288 -7.86 -11.11 -10.80
N THR A 289 -8.89 -10.25 -10.86
CA THR A 289 -9.80 -9.96 -9.74
C THR A 289 -11.20 -9.60 -10.25
N HIS A 290 -12.21 -10.42 -9.93
CA HIS A 290 -13.60 -10.15 -10.30
C HIS A 290 -14.31 -9.31 -9.23
N LYS A 291 -14.81 -8.13 -9.63
CA LYS A 291 -15.70 -7.31 -8.79
C LYS A 291 -17.10 -7.91 -8.70
N THR A 292 -17.61 -8.40 -9.83
CA THR A 292 -18.86 -9.17 -9.94
C THR A 292 -18.48 -10.60 -10.22
N LYS A 293 -18.99 -11.55 -9.43
CA LYS A 293 -18.66 -12.98 -9.56
C LYS A 293 -19.82 -13.74 -10.21
N HIS A 294 -19.51 -14.62 -11.14
CA HIS A 294 -20.42 -15.51 -11.87
C HIS A 294 -20.01 -16.98 -11.62
N ASP A 295 -19.99 -17.81 -12.67
CA ASP A 295 -19.56 -19.20 -12.60
C ASP A 295 -18.04 -19.32 -12.76
N LEU A 296 -17.31 -19.29 -11.64
CA LEU A 296 -15.85 -19.45 -11.63
C LEU A 296 -15.46 -20.89 -11.99
N VAL A 297 -14.72 -21.05 -13.09
CA VAL A 297 -14.30 -22.38 -13.60
C VAL A 297 -12.80 -22.63 -13.46
N TYR A 298 -12.00 -21.58 -13.35
CA TYR A 298 -10.56 -21.69 -13.14
C TYR A 298 -10.04 -20.53 -12.29
N ALA A 299 -9.08 -20.80 -11.40
CA ALA A 299 -8.46 -19.76 -10.58
C ALA A 299 -6.96 -20.03 -10.34
N LEU A 300 -6.13 -19.05 -10.67
CA LEU A 300 -4.71 -18.97 -10.40
C LEU A 300 -4.40 -17.62 -9.76
N ASP A 301 -4.38 -17.56 -8.43
CA ASP A 301 -4.14 -16.32 -7.68
C ASP A 301 -2.63 -16.00 -7.53
N ALA A 302 -2.31 -14.83 -6.97
CA ALA A 302 -0.93 -14.39 -6.78
C ALA A 302 -0.07 -15.35 -5.95
N LEU A 303 -0.68 -16.01 -4.96
CA LEU A 303 0.03 -16.96 -4.12
C LEU A 303 0.40 -18.20 -4.93
N ASP A 304 -0.56 -18.73 -5.69
CA ASP A 304 -0.38 -19.89 -6.56
C ASP A 304 0.66 -19.56 -7.65
N ALA A 305 0.56 -18.41 -8.32
CA ALA A 305 1.49 -17.99 -9.37
C ALA A 305 2.93 -17.82 -8.86
N TYR A 306 3.11 -17.24 -7.68
CA TYR A 306 4.43 -17.07 -7.07
C TYR A 306 5.05 -18.40 -6.63
N ASN A 307 4.28 -19.25 -5.94
CA ASN A 307 4.76 -20.55 -5.46
C ASN A 307 5.07 -21.52 -6.61
N GLN A 308 4.33 -21.43 -7.72
CA GLN A 308 4.61 -22.20 -8.93
C GLN A 308 5.77 -21.64 -9.77
N ARG A 309 6.35 -20.50 -9.38
CA ARG A 309 7.44 -19.79 -10.09
C ARG A 309 7.01 -19.33 -11.50
N LEU A 310 5.80 -18.81 -11.61
CA LEU A 310 5.26 -18.28 -12.87
C LEU A 310 5.52 -16.78 -13.04
N VAL A 311 5.93 -16.11 -11.96
CA VAL A 311 6.18 -14.67 -11.91
C VAL A 311 7.51 -14.36 -11.20
N LYS A 312 8.05 -13.16 -11.41
CA LYS A 312 9.23 -12.66 -10.71
C LYS A 312 9.01 -12.57 -9.20
N ARG A 313 10.09 -12.78 -8.45
CA ARG A 313 10.16 -12.47 -7.01
C ARG A 313 10.26 -10.96 -6.82
N ILE A 314 9.63 -10.44 -5.76
CA ILE A 314 9.66 -9.01 -5.45
C ILE A 314 10.68 -8.72 -4.34
N GLU A 315 11.51 -7.73 -4.60
CA GLU A 315 12.34 -7.02 -3.63
C GLU A 315 11.81 -5.59 -3.48
N VAL A 316 11.77 -5.08 -2.26
CA VAL A 316 11.38 -3.70 -1.95
C VAL A 316 12.56 -2.99 -1.31
N LYS A 317 12.87 -1.79 -1.81
CA LYS A 317 13.79 -0.84 -1.21
C LYS A 317 12.98 0.38 -0.78
N GLY A 318 12.86 0.58 0.53
CA GLY A 318 12.23 1.75 1.13
C GLY A 318 13.28 2.72 1.67
N PHE A 319 12.93 4.01 1.70
CA PHE A 319 13.86 5.09 2.07
C PHE A 319 13.32 5.87 3.24
N GLU A 320 14.22 6.22 4.16
CA GLU A 320 13.95 7.13 5.26
C GLU A 320 15.03 8.20 5.31
N LEU A 321 14.63 9.47 5.17
CA LEU A 321 15.55 10.59 5.35
C LEU A 321 15.80 10.81 6.84
N ASN A 322 17.09 10.85 7.19
CA ASN A 322 17.57 11.12 8.52
C ASN A 322 18.26 12.48 8.57
N ASN A 323 18.14 13.15 9.71
CA ASN A 323 18.74 14.47 9.94
C ASN A 323 18.30 15.50 8.90
N MET A 324 16.99 15.52 8.61
CA MET A 324 16.37 16.50 7.71
C MET A 324 16.76 17.94 8.06
N ARG A 325 16.90 18.77 7.04
CA ARG A 325 17.24 20.18 7.16
C ARG A 325 15.98 21.01 7.36
N GLY A 326 16.11 22.13 8.08
CA GLY A 326 15.06 23.14 8.24
C GLY A 326 15.15 24.29 7.24
N THR A 327 16.09 24.24 6.29
CA THR A 327 16.47 25.34 5.40
C THR A 327 15.58 25.50 4.15
N ASP A 328 14.68 24.56 3.88
CA ASP A 328 13.83 24.60 2.68
C ASP A 328 12.50 25.31 2.93
N GLY A 329 11.99 25.36 4.17
CA GLY A 329 10.73 26.06 4.44
C GLY A 329 9.51 25.29 3.90
N TYR A 330 9.53 23.97 4.03
CA TYR A 330 8.47 23.05 3.61
C TYR A 330 7.08 23.46 4.12
N LEU A 331 6.09 23.52 3.22
CA LEU A 331 4.68 23.71 3.55
C LEU A 331 3.77 22.85 2.67
N TYR A 332 2.80 22.17 3.28
CA TYR A 332 1.77 21.40 2.58
C TYR A 332 0.38 21.75 3.12
N LEU A 333 -0.50 22.28 2.26
CA LEU A 333 -1.88 22.58 2.65
C LEU A 333 -2.75 21.33 2.47
N GLN A 334 -2.96 20.61 3.57
CA GLN A 334 -3.79 19.39 3.60
C GLN A 334 -5.26 19.71 3.34
N ASP A 335 -5.79 20.73 4.02
CA ASP A 335 -7.20 21.10 3.90
C ASP A 335 -7.49 22.52 4.38
N VAL A 336 -8.64 23.06 3.98
CA VAL A 336 -9.23 24.28 4.56
C VAL A 336 -10.52 23.89 5.27
N ILE A 337 -10.49 23.92 6.61
CA ILE A 337 -11.59 23.48 7.46
C ILE A 337 -12.59 24.64 7.62
N VAL A 338 -13.79 24.45 7.07
CA VAL A 338 -14.90 25.39 7.23
C VAL A 338 -15.84 24.92 8.34
N SER A 339 -16.11 25.80 9.29
CA SER A 339 -17.03 25.54 10.42
C SER A 339 -18.19 26.52 10.40
N LYS A 340 -19.37 26.11 10.89
CA LYS A 340 -20.58 26.98 10.89
C LYS A 340 -20.45 28.23 11.78
N ASN A 341 -19.59 28.18 12.80
CA ASN A 341 -19.49 29.20 13.85
C ASN A 341 -18.07 29.79 14.01
N ARG A 342 -17.17 29.57 13.04
CA ARG A 342 -15.78 30.07 13.09
C ARG A 342 -15.30 30.38 11.67
N ALA A 343 -14.40 31.36 11.56
CA ALA A 343 -13.65 31.63 10.33
C ALA A 343 -12.94 30.36 9.82
N PRO A 344 -12.72 30.21 8.50
CA PRO A 344 -12.05 29.05 7.94
C PRO A 344 -10.61 28.94 8.46
N GLN A 345 -10.18 27.72 8.76
CA GLN A 345 -8.84 27.44 9.26
C GLN A 345 -8.06 26.60 8.26
N ALA A 346 -6.77 26.88 8.09
CA ALA A 346 -5.90 26.11 7.22
C ALA A 346 -5.23 24.98 8.01
N ARG A 347 -5.36 23.73 7.56
CA ARG A 347 -4.56 22.62 8.06
C ARG A 347 -3.28 22.52 7.23
N ILE A 348 -2.18 23.00 7.79
CA ILE A 348 -0.89 23.06 7.11
C ILE A 348 0.07 22.09 7.80
N GLU A 349 0.75 21.27 7.01
CA GLU A 349 1.90 20.49 7.44
C GLU A 349 3.19 21.28 7.15
N TYR A 350 4.07 21.35 8.13
CA TYR A 350 5.27 22.18 8.12
C TYR A 350 6.39 21.51 8.93
N LYS A 351 7.63 21.94 8.71
CA LYS A 351 8.78 21.50 9.51
C LYS A 351 8.87 22.29 10.80
N LYS A 352 9.25 21.62 11.88
CA LYS A 352 9.38 22.19 13.22
C LYS A 352 10.67 21.71 13.87
N LEU A 353 11.34 22.60 14.60
CA LEU A 353 12.45 22.23 15.45
C LEU A 353 11.93 21.57 16.73
N SER A 354 12.31 20.31 16.97
CA SER A 354 11.99 19.62 18.21
C SER A 354 12.76 20.20 19.40
N SER A 355 12.27 19.96 20.62
CA SER A 355 12.98 20.31 21.86
C SER A 355 14.39 19.71 21.94
N ALA A 356 14.65 18.62 21.22
CA ALA A 356 15.95 17.95 21.08
C ALA A 356 16.81 18.49 19.92
N GLY A 357 16.36 19.50 19.18
CA GLY A 357 17.14 20.20 18.13
C GLY A 357 17.20 19.43 16.81
N LYS A 358 16.30 18.45 16.64
CA LYS A 358 16.06 17.73 15.38
C LYS A 358 14.87 18.37 14.67
N VAL A 359 14.97 18.57 13.36
CA VAL A 359 13.86 19.02 12.52
C VAL A 359 12.91 17.85 12.25
N VAL A 360 11.62 18.05 12.49
CA VAL A 360 10.55 17.05 12.30
C VAL A 360 9.38 17.68 11.54
N THR A 361 8.68 16.89 10.75
CA THR A 361 7.46 17.33 10.05
C THR A 361 6.24 17.14 10.96
N THR A 362 5.36 18.14 11.03
CA THR A 362 4.12 18.10 11.84
C THR A 362 3.00 18.84 11.15
N SER A 363 1.74 18.47 11.42
CA SER A 363 0.56 19.22 10.95
C SER A 363 0.00 20.11 12.05
N GLY A 364 -0.44 21.32 11.69
CA GLY A 364 -1.08 22.29 12.58
C GLY A 364 -2.30 22.94 11.94
N LEU A 365 -3.14 23.56 12.77
CA LEU A 365 -4.26 24.39 12.34
C LEU A 365 -3.87 25.86 12.51
N PHE A 366 -4.05 26.64 11.45
CA PHE A 366 -3.69 28.05 11.40
C PHE A 366 -4.92 28.90 11.08
N ASP A 367 -5.07 30.01 11.80
CA ASP A 367 -6.01 31.09 11.55
C ASP A 367 -5.36 32.19 10.70
N GLU A 368 -6.17 33.12 10.17
CA GLU A 368 -5.63 34.31 9.49
C GLU A 368 -4.74 35.13 10.44
N GLY A 369 -3.59 35.59 9.95
CA GLY A 369 -2.61 36.33 10.74
C GLY A 369 -1.65 35.45 11.54
N ASP A 370 -1.85 34.13 11.61
CA ASP A 370 -0.90 33.23 12.24
C ASP A 370 0.40 33.11 11.46
N ASP A 371 1.49 32.86 12.18
CA ASP A 371 2.85 32.91 11.67
C ASP A 371 3.54 31.54 11.77
N VAL A 372 3.90 30.96 10.62
CA VAL A 372 4.53 29.63 10.58
C VAL A 372 5.92 29.64 11.24
N TYR A 373 6.63 30.77 11.19
CA TYR A 373 7.91 30.93 11.89
C TYR A 373 7.77 30.65 13.38
N THR A 374 6.75 31.23 14.01
CA THR A 374 6.50 31.03 15.44
C THR A 374 6.06 29.60 15.75
N ALA A 375 5.20 29.02 14.90
CA ALA A 375 4.69 27.65 15.09
C ALA A 375 5.79 26.58 14.93
N SER A 376 6.75 26.81 14.03
CA SER A 376 7.91 25.94 13.75
C SER A 376 8.98 25.92 14.84
N GLY A 377 8.84 26.76 15.88
CA GLY A 377 9.89 26.94 16.88
C GLY A 377 11.04 27.83 16.41
N GLY A 378 10.79 28.70 15.41
CA GLY A 378 11.75 29.69 14.92
C GLY A 378 12.72 29.17 13.86
N LEU A 379 12.29 28.27 12.97
CA LEU A 379 13.15 27.84 11.84
C LEU A 379 13.36 28.99 10.86
N GLU A 380 14.61 29.32 10.56
CA GLU A 380 14.97 30.52 9.80
C GLU A 380 14.38 30.56 8.39
N ALA A 381 14.13 29.39 7.78
CA ALA A 381 13.47 29.30 6.48
C ALA A 381 12.06 29.92 6.45
N TYR A 382 11.40 30.06 7.61
CA TYR A 382 10.09 30.69 7.73
C TYR A 382 10.13 32.17 8.14
N HIS A 383 11.32 32.75 8.38
CA HIS A 383 11.46 34.10 8.92
C HIS A 383 10.86 35.19 8.00
N ASP A 384 11.05 35.06 6.69
CA ASP A 384 10.70 36.11 5.72
C ASP A 384 9.26 35.98 5.19
N GLY A 385 8.30 36.40 6.01
CA GLY A 385 6.93 36.73 5.56
C GLY A 385 5.97 35.55 5.40
N TRP A 386 6.25 34.41 6.04
CA TRP A 386 5.37 33.23 6.11
C TRP A 386 4.20 33.36 7.10
N ARG A 387 3.74 34.60 7.30
CA ARG A 387 2.52 34.90 8.03
C ARG A 387 1.33 34.84 7.09
N ILE A 388 0.25 34.20 7.50
CA ILE A 388 -0.97 34.14 6.70
C ILE A 388 -1.55 35.56 6.59
N ALA A 389 -1.82 36.00 5.36
CA ALA A 389 -2.34 37.34 5.10
C ALA A 389 -3.73 37.52 5.74
N PRO A 390 -4.14 38.76 6.09
CA PRO A 390 -5.55 39.05 6.38
C PRO A 390 -6.36 38.74 5.12
N ASP A 391 -7.43 37.94 5.20
CA ASP A 391 -8.13 37.31 4.05
C ASP A 391 -7.43 36.13 3.37
N GLY A 392 -6.31 35.65 3.94
CA GLY A 392 -5.43 34.72 3.29
C GLY A 392 -5.98 33.30 3.18
N ILE A 393 -7.00 32.90 3.94
CA ILE A 393 -7.52 31.52 3.93
C ILE A 393 -8.80 31.45 3.10
N VAL A 394 -8.71 30.86 1.92
CA VAL A 394 -9.83 30.80 0.95
C VAL A 394 -10.33 29.35 0.80
N PRO A 395 -11.56 29.03 1.23
CA PRO A 395 -12.18 27.72 1.05
C PRO A 395 -12.51 27.36 -0.40
N ASP A 396 -12.76 26.07 -0.64
CA ASP A 396 -13.28 25.56 -1.91
C ASP A 396 -14.62 26.22 -2.28
N GLY A 397 -14.79 26.59 -3.55
CA GLY A 397 -16.09 26.99 -4.11
C GLY A 397 -16.52 28.45 -3.91
N LEU A 398 -15.67 29.31 -3.33
CA LEU A 398 -15.87 30.77 -3.33
C LEU A 398 -15.73 31.38 -4.74
N GLU A 399 -14.84 30.81 -5.56
CA GLU A 399 -14.73 31.09 -6.99
C GLU A 399 -15.11 29.84 -7.80
N PRO A 400 -15.96 29.95 -8.84
CA PRO A 400 -16.34 28.80 -9.65
C PRO A 400 -15.12 28.13 -10.30
N GLY A 401 -14.84 26.88 -9.91
CA GLY A 401 -13.80 26.06 -10.52
C GLY A 401 -12.41 26.16 -9.86
N ARG A 402 -12.25 26.89 -8.75
CA ARG A 402 -10.96 27.02 -8.05
C ARG A 402 -10.97 26.23 -6.73
N THR A 403 -9.90 25.45 -6.52
CA THR A 403 -9.61 24.80 -5.23
C THR A 403 -9.16 25.82 -4.20
N GLY A 404 -9.46 25.57 -2.93
CA GLY A 404 -9.08 26.42 -1.81
C GLY A 404 -7.57 26.63 -1.72
N TYR A 405 -7.15 27.73 -1.12
CA TYR A 405 -5.75 28.12 -1.02
C TYR A 405 -5.47 29.00 0.20
N VAL A 406 -4.20 29.13 0.55
CA VAL A 406 -3.68 30.02 1.59
C VAL A 406 -2.73 31.04 0.96
N ARG A 407 -2.93 32.33 1.23
CA ARG A 407 -2.04 33.42 0.82
C ARG A 407 -1.19 33.89 2.00
N PHE A 408 0.09 34.07 1.77
CA PHE A 408 1.04 34.57 2.76
C PHE A 408 1.40 36.03 2.50
N MET A 409 1.90 36.72 3.53
CA MET A 409 2.30 38.14 3.47
C MET A 409 3.50 38.40 2.55
N ASN A 410 4.31 37.37 2.25
CA ASN A 410 5.38 37.43 1.26
C ASN A 410 4.89 37.37 -0.20
N GLY A 411 3.57 37.22 -0.42
CA GLY A 411 2.97 37.16 -1.76
C GLY A 411 2.78 35.74 -2.31
N GLU A 412 3.34 34.73 -1.65
CA GLU A 412 3.18 33.32 -2.05
C GLU A 412 1.77 32.80 -1.78
N THR A 413 1.33 31.85 -2.61
CA THR A 413 0.00 31.23 -2.50
C THR A 413 0.10 29.71 -2.54
N LEU A 414 -0.31 29.05 -1.46
CA LEU A 414 -0.31 27.59 -1.31
C LEU A 414 -1.70 27.02 -1.58
N GLY A 415 -1.86 26.30 -2.69
CA GLY A 415 -3.12 25.64 -3.02
C GLY A 415 -3.39 24.38 -2.19
N LYS A 416 -4.67 24.05 -1.96
CA LYS A 416 -5.08 22.82 -1.27
C LYS A 416 -4.59 21.61 -2.05
N GLY A 417 -3.92 20.68 -1.36
CA GLY A 417 -3.25 19.54 -1.96
C GLY A 417 -1.92 19.86 -2.64
N ARG A 418 -1.39 21.08 -2.51
CA ARG A 418 -0.06 21.45 -3.04
C ARG A 418 0.98 21.57 -1.94
N ILE A 419 2.19 21.16 -2.28
CA ILE A 419 3.41 21.27 -1.47
C ILE A 419 4.23 22.44 -2.01
N MET A 420 4.96 23.11 -1.12
CA MET A 420 5.87 24.19 -1.45
C MET A 420 7.19 24.02 -0.69
N ASN A 421 8.28 24.31 -1.41
CA ASN A 421 9.66 24.27 -0.94
C ASN A 421 10.06 22.96 -0.21
N ASP A 422 9.79 21.82 -0.84
CA ASP A 422 10.21 20.52 -0.33
C ASP A 422 11.61 20.14 -0.84
N GLY A 423 12.63 20.71 -0.21
CA GLY A 423 14.03 20.33 -0.48
C GLY A 423 14.32 18.89 -0.05
N SER A 424 13.66 18.41 1.01
CA SER A 424 13.69 17.01 1.42
C SER A 424 13.18 16.06 0.33
N GLU A 425 12.12 16.44 -0.39
CA GLU A 425 11.62 15.63 -1.51
C GLU A 425 12.62 15.59 -2.64
N ALA A 426 13.16 16.72 -3.10
CA ALA A 426 14.16 16.72 -4.18
C ALA A 426 15.38 15.84 -3.84
N ASP A 427 15.86 15.91 -2.60
CA ASP A 427 16.92 15.04 -2.09
C ASP A 427 16.49 13.56 -2.09
N MET A 428 15.26 13.25 -1.66
CA MET A 428 14.71 11.90 -1.71
C MET A 428 14.60 11.39 -3.15
N ARG A 429 14.09 12.19 -4.11
CA ARG A 429 13.98 11.81 -5.52
C ARG A 429 15.35 11.52 -6.12
N ARG A 430 16.35 12.34 -5.81
CA ARG A 430 17.74 12.09 -6.23
C ARG A 430 18.28 10.78 -5.67
N VAL A 431 18.02 10.48 -4.39
CA VAL A 431 18.39 9.18 -3.78
C VAL A 431 17.67 8.01 -4.46
N GLN A 432 16.37 8.12 -4.73
CA GLN A 432 15.61 7.08 -5.41
C GLN A 432 16.14 6.82 -6.83
N ILE A 433 16.43 7.88 -7.58
CA ILE A 433 17.05 7.80 -8.91
C ILE A 433 18.41 7.10 -8.82
N ARG A 434 19.29 7.55 -7.91
CA ARG A 434 20.60 6.94 -7.66
C ARG A 434 20.50 5.46 -7.32
N GLU A 435 19.65 5.10 -6.36
CA GLU A 435 19.49 3.71 -5.93
C GLU A 435 18.90 2.83 -7.04
N THR A 436 18.03 3.39 -7.88
CA THR A 436 17.50 2.69 -9.07
C THR A 436 18.61 2.41 -10.07
N ILE A 437 19.48 3.39 -10.34
CA ILE A 437 20.63 3.23 -11.24
C ILE A 437 21.61 2.19 -10.69
N LEU A 438 21.98 2.27 -9.41
CA LEU A 438 22.87 1.28 -8.78
C LEU A 438 22.27 -0.14 -8.85
N SER A 439 20.99 -0.27 -8.50
CA SER A 439 20.26 -1.56 -8.60
C SER A 439 20.23 -2.07 -10.03
N HIS A 440 20.07 -1.18 -11.01
CA HIS A 440 20.12 -1.52 -12.43
C HIS A 440 21.50 -2.04 -12.83
N LEU A 441 22.58 -1.32 -12.51
CA LEU A 441 23.95 -1.69 -12.91
C LEU A 441 24.37 -3.04 -12.34
N HIS A 442 24.09 -3.30 -11.06
CA HIS A 442 24.35 -4.61 -10.43
C HIS A 442 23.54 -5.73 -11.08
N LYS A 443 22.27 -5.47 -11.40
CA LYS A 443 21.41 -6.47 -12.05
C LYS A 443 21.83 -6.71 -13.51
N GLU A 444 22.13 -5.65 -14.23
CA GLU A 444 22.55 -5.67 -15.64
C GLU A 444 23.84 -6.47 -15.80
N GLU A 445 24.83 -6.26 -14.92
CA GLU A 445 26.06 -7.05 -14.88
C GLU A 445 25.77 -8.56 -14.75
N HIS A 446 24.94 -8.94 -13.78
CA HIS A 446 24.58 -10.34 -13.54
C HIS A 446 23.82 -10.97 -14.71
N LEU A 447 23.02 -10.18 -15.42
CA LEU A 447 22.20 -10.62 -16.56
C LEU A 447 22.97 -10.62 -17.89
N TRP A 448 24.05 -9.83 -17.97
CA TRP A 448 24.85 -9.64 -19.19
C TRP A 448 25.37 -10.96 -19.74
N ALA A 449 25.96 -11.80 -18.88
CA ALA A 449 26.51 -13.10 -19.24
C ALA A 449 25.44 -14.08 -19.80
N ARG A 450 24.17 -13.88 -19.46
CA ARG A 450 23.04 -14.67 -19.95
C ARG A 450 22.38 -14.08 -21.19
N GLY A 451 22.94 -12.98 -21.72
CA GLY A 451 22.39 -12.28 -22.87
C GLY A 451 21.01 -11.69 -22.62
N ILE A 452 20.69 -11.33 -21.37
CA ILE A 452 19.42 -10.73 -20.98
C ILE A 452 19.62 -9.23 -20.82
N LYS A 453 18.89 -8.41 -21.59
CA LYS A 453 18.94 -6.97 -21.45
C LYS A 453 18.13 -6.53 -20.23
N CYS A 454 18.71 -5.68 -19.37
CA CYS A 454 18.03 -5.13 -18.19
C CYS A 454 17.27 -3.85 -18.56
N LEU A 455 16.04 -3.67 -18.07
CA LEU A 455 15.27 -2.43 -18.21
C LEU A 455 14.78 -1.95 -16.84
N SER A 456 14.77 -0.62 -16.65
CA SER A 456 14.17 0.04 -15.49
C SER A 456 13.07 1.01 -15.91
N LEU A 457 12.02 1.08 -15.09
CA LEU A 457 10.88 1.94 -15.31
C LEU A 457 10.75 2.97 -14.18
N PHE A 458 10.68 4.24 -14.56
CA PHE A 458 10.39 5.37 -13.69
C PHE A 458 8.96 5.87 -13.91
N PHE A 459 8.19 5.94 -12.83
CA PHE A 459 6.93 6.64 -12.78
C PHE A 459 7.13 8.04 -12.21
N ILE A 460 6.94 9.06 -13.04
CA ILE A 460 7.04 10.47 -12.65
C ILE A 460 5.66 11.06 -12.40
N ASP A 461 5.57 12.07 -11.57
CA ASP A 461 4.37 12.81 -11.21
C ASP A 461 3.96 13.88 -12.23
N GLU A 462 4.92 14.49 -12.95
CA GLU A 462 4.65 15.51 -13.98
C GLU A 462 5.62 15.39 -15.15
N VAL A 463 5.14 15.54 -16.38
CA VAL A 463 5.98 15.51 -17.60
C VAL A 463 6.96 16.68 -17.63
N ALA A 464 6.58 17.85 -17.10
CA ALA A 464 7.42 19.04 -17.02
C ALA A 464 8.68 18.85 -16.15
N LYS A 465 8.65 17.89 -15.21
CA LYS A 465 9.82 17.51 -14.41
C LYS A 465 10.82 16.65 -15.20
N TYR A 466 10.42 16.09 -16.33
CA TYR A 466 11.34 15.36 -17.23
C TYR A 466 11.67 16.13 -18.52
N ARG A 467 10.69 16.79 -19.14
CA ARG A 467 10.83 17.50 -20.42
C ARG A 467 10.14 18.86 -20.36
N ARG A 468 10.88 19.91 -20.67
CA ARG A 468 10.40 21.29 -20.81
C ARG A 468 10.57 21.75 -22.26
N TYR A 469 9.98 22.89 -22.61
CA TYR A 469 10.14 23.54 -23.92
C TYR A 469 10.47 25.01 -23.69
N ASP A 470 11.39 25.56 -24.47
CA ASP A 470 11.69 27.01 -24.45
C ASP A 470 10.67 27.82 -25.27
N ASP A 471 10.88 29.14 -25.33
CA ASP A 471 10.02 30.07 -26.07
C ASP A 471 9.96 29.78 -27.58
N ASP A 472 10.97 29.10 -28.12
CA ASP A 472 11.06 28.68 -29.53
C ASP A 472 10.45 27.28 -29.77
N GLY A 473 10.04 26.58 -28.70
CA GLY A 473 9.44 25.24 -28.76
C GLY A 473 10.45 24.10 -28.80
N GLU A 474 11.74 24.34 -28.51
CA GLU A 474 12.78 23.32 -28.50
C GLU A 474 12.80 22.55 -27.17
N PRO A 475 13.06 21.23 -27.19
CA PRO A 475 12.99 20.38 -26.00
C PRO A 475 14.18 20.61 -25.05
N LEU A 476 13.89 21.01 -23.82
CA LEU A 476 14.84 21.13 -22.71
C LEU A 476 14.65 20.04 -21.67
N ASN A 477 15.68 19.70 -20.92
CA ASN A 477 15.55 18.77 -19.81
C ASN A 477 14.76 19.41 -18.65
N GLY A 478 13.95 18.58 -18.00
CA GLY A 478 13.39 18.89 -16.70
C GLY A 478 14.30 18.41 -15.57
N GLU A 479 13.93 18.77 -14.34
CA GLU A 479 14.66 18.45 -13.11
C GLU A 479 15.08 16.96 -12.98
N TYR A 480 14.17 16.02 -13.22
CA TYR A 480 14.44 14.59 -13.11
C TYR A 480 15.35 14.05 -14.22
N ALA A 481 15.29 14.64 -15.42
CA ALA A 481 16.19 14.26 -16.50
C ALA A 481 17.63 14.69 -16.16
N ASP A 482 17.81 15.93 -15.69
CA ASP A 482 19.12 16.43 -15.27
C ASP A 482 19.68 15.67 -14.06
N MET A 483 18.84 15.39 -13.06
CA MET A 483 19.22 14.54 -11.91
C MET A 483 19.65 13.15 -12.38
N PHE A 484 18.89 12.53 -13.28
CA PHE A 484 19.20 11.21 -13.81
C PHE A 484 20.54 11.20 -14.55
N GLU A 485 20.77 12.13 -15.48
CA GLU A 485 22.02 12.17 -16.25
C GLU A 485 23.24 12.33 -15.33
N GLN A 486 23.16 13.25 -14.36
CA GLN A 486 24.22 13.49 -13.37
C GLN A 486 24.51 12.28 -12.48
N GLU A 487 23.46 11.66 -11.92
CA GLU A 487 23.62 10.50 -11.03
C GLU A 487 24.04 9.26 -11.82
N TYR A 488 23.58 9.10 -13.07
CA TYR A 488 23.98 7.99 -13.92
C TYR A 488 25.47 8.02 -14.21
N ASP A 489 25.99 9.15 -14.72
CA ASP A 489 27.40 9.28 -15.06
C ASP A 489 28.29 9.10 -13.81
N ARG A 490 27.85 9.61 -12.65
CA ARG A 490 28.51 9.41 -11.36
C ARG A 490 28.53 7.93 -10.95
N CYS A 491 27.36 7.28 -10.93
CA CYS A 491 27.27 5.88 -10.56
C CYS A 491 28.08 4.97 -11.49
N VAL A 492 28.08 5.23 -12.80
CA VAL A 492 28.89 4.46 -13.75
C VAL A 492 30.38 4.69 -13.51
N HIS A 493 30.79 5.94 -13.26
CA HIS A 493 32.18 6.24 -12.91
C HIS A 493 32.61 5.43 -11.69
N ASP A 494 31.90 5.56 -10.57
CA ASP A 494 32.19 4.86 -9.31
C ASP A 494 32.13 3.33 -9.47
N PHE A 495 31.18 2.82 -10.27
CA PHE A 495 31.01 1.39 -10.52
C PHE A 495 32.14 0.79 -11.34
N VAL A 496 32.76 1.57 -12.24
CA VAL A 496 33.88 1.13 -13.10
C VAL A 496 35.23 1.43 -12.45
N GLU A 497 35.29 2.43 -11.57
CA GLU A 497 36.52 2.86 -10.91
C GLU A 497 37.19 1.69 -10.16
N ASN A 498 38.50 1.53 -10.34
CA ASN A 498 39.31 0.48 -9.73
C ASN A 498 38.93 -0.97 -10.09
N ARG A 499 38.08 -1.20 -11.11
CA ARG A 499 37.76 -2.54 -11.62
C ARG A 499 38.53 -2.87 -12.90
N LEU A 500 39.17 -4.02 -12.91
CA LEU A 500 39.78 -4.59 -14.11
C LEU A 500 38.70 -5.15 -15.03
N ASP A 501 38.96 -5.11 -16.33
CA ASP A 501 38.11 -5.77 -17.31
C ASP A 501 38.11 -7.29 -17.05
N ASP A 502 36.91 -7.87 -16.99
CA ASP A 502 36.70 -9.30 -16.77
C ASP A 502 36.59 -10.09 -18.08
N GLY A 503 36.72 -9.41 -19.23
CA GLY A 503 36.62 -10.00 -20.56
C GLY A 503 35.19 -10.25 -21.03
N SER A 504 34.18 -9.82 -20.26
CA SER A 504 32.76 -9.91 -20.64
C SER A 504 32.33 -8.85 -21.65
N GLY A 505 33.13 -7.80 -21.83
CA GLY A 505 32.82 -6.61 -22.64
C GLY A 505 31.81 -5.66 -22.01
N TYR A 506 31.25 -5.99 -20.82
CA TYR A 506 30.24 -5.16 -20.16
C TYR A 506 30.84 -3.83 -19.65
N LEU A 507 32.00 -3.88 -19.00
CA LEU A 507 32.66 -2.68 -18.47
C LEU A 507 33.09 -1.73 -19.60
N ASP A 508 33.55 -2.27 -20.73
CA ASP A 508 33.88 -1.46 -21.92
C ASP A 508 32.65 -0.80 -22.54
N TRP A 509 31.53 -1.52 -22.57
CA TRP A 509 30.25 -0.95 -23.01
C TRP A 509 29.77 0.17 -22.07
N LEU A 510 29.89 0.00 -20.75
CA LEU A 510 29.56 1.07 -19.79
C LEU A 510 30.45 2.31 -19.96
N ARG A 511 31.76 2.13 -20.20
CA ARG A 511 32.71 3.25 -20.41
C ARG A 511 32.37 4.12 -21.63
N THR A 512 31.64 3.59 -22.59
CA THR A 512 31.26 4.29 -23.84
C THR A 512 29.82 4.81 -23.82
N THR A 513 29.11 4.62 -22.71
CA THR A 513 27.70 4.94 -22.59
C THR A 513 27.48 6.08 -21.59
N HIS A 514 26.77 7.14 -22.00
CA HIS A 514 26.48 8.32 -21.17
C HIS A 514 24.98 8.43 -20.83
N GLY A 515 24.66 9.05 -19.70
CA GLY A 515 23.30 9.21 -19.17
C GLY A 515 22.28 9.63 -20.22
N ARG A 516 22.59 10.68 -20.98
CA ARG A 516 21.72 11.24 -22.04
C ARG A 516 21.26 10.26 -23.13
N TYR A 517 21.97 9.14 -23.32
CA TYR A 517 21.66 8.16 -24.37
C TYR A 517 20.88 6.94 -23.87
N VAL A 518 20.78 6.75 -22.55
CA VAL A 518 20.25 5.51 -21.96
C VAL A 518 18.82 5.65 -21.45
N HIS A 519 18.29 6.87 -21.38
CA HIS A 519 16.92 7.13 -20.96
C HIS A 519 16.05 7.66 -22.11
N LYS A 520 14.77 7.30 -22.09
CA LYS A 520 13.73 7.94 -22.91
C LYS A 520 12.44 8.12 -22.10
N GLY A 521 11.80 9.26 -22.33
CA GLY A 521 10.49 9.58 -21.81
C GLY A 521 9.41 9.26 -22.84
N TYR A 522 8.32 8.66 -22.37
CA TYR A 522 7.17 8.36 -23.21
C TYR A 522 5.90 8.94 -22.59
N PHE A 523 5.40 9.99 -23.23
CA PHE A 523 4.33 10.84 -22.71
C PHE A 523 3.29 11.12 -23.78
N SER A 524 2.11 11.57 -23.34
CA SER A 524 1.08 12.13 -24.22
C SER A 524 1.67 13.27 -25.05
N ILE A 525 1.29 13.35 -26.32
CA ILE A 525 1.75 14.40 -27.24
C ILE A 525 0.56 15.28 -27.61
N ASP A 526 0.72 16.60 -27.47
CA ASP A 526 -0.29 17.57 -27.87
C ASP A 526 -0.34 17.77 -29.41
N LYS A 527 -1.21 18.67 -29.88
CA LYS A 527 -1.36 18.95 -31.32
C LYS A 527 -0.13 19.63 -31.95
N HIS A 528 0.74 20.21 -31.13
CA HIS A 528 1.95 20.91 -31.56
C HIS A 528 3.19 19.99 -31.51
N GLY A 529 3.05 18.75 -31.04
CA GLY A 529 4.16 17.81 -30.93
C GLY A 529 4.86 17.83 -29.57
N HIS A 530 4.35 18.60 -28.60
CA HIS A 530 4.94 18.70 -27.26
C HIS A 530 4.46 17.57 -26.35
N SER A 531 5.39 17.06 -25.54
CA SER A 531 5.10 16.12 -24.45
C SER A 531 4.34 16.83 -23.33
N ILE A 532 3.17 16.32 -22.98
CA ILE A 532 2.26 16.89 -21.97
C ILE A 532 1.77 15.82 -21.00
N ASP A 533 1.25 16.28 -19.86
CA ASP A 533 0.57 15.41 -18.91
C ASP A 533 -0.68 14.77 -19.53
N SER A 534 -0.90 13.49 -19.22
CA SER A 534 -2.07 12.76 -19.71
C SER A 534 -3.34 13.35 -19.11
N LYS A 535 -4.32 13.70 -19.96
CA LYS A 535 -5.59 14.27 -19.48
C LYS A 535 -6.47 13.17 -18.90
N VAL A 536 -6.75 13.23 -17.60
CA VAL A 536 -7.70 12.34 -16.90
C VAL A 536 -9.05 13.03 -16.79
N LYS A 537 -10.14 12.38 -17.24
CA LYS A 537 -11.51 12.92 -17.09
C LYS A 537 -12.00 12.75 -15.64
N ARG A 538 -12.78 13.73 -15.16
CA ARG A 538 -13.41 13.69 -13.82
C ARG A 538 -14.30 12.44 -13.70
N GLY A 539 -13.92 11.49 -12.84
CA GLY A 539 -14.69 10.27 -12.57
C GLY A 539 -14.32 9.04 -13.41
N SER A 540 -13.26 9.09 -14.23
CA SER A 540 -12.69 7.93 -14.92
C SER A 540 -11.18 7.84 -14.68
N GLU A 541 -10.64 6.63 -14.50
CA GLU A 541 -9.19 6.40 -14.35
C GLU A 541 -8.44 6.36 -15.69
N ASP A 542 -9.16 6.38 -16.81
CA ASP A 542 -8.64 6.19 -18.17
C ASP A 542 -8.21 7.50 -18.85
N SER A 543 -7.12 7.42 -19.63
CA SER A 543 -6.60 8.50 -20.50
C SER A 543 -6.94 8.23 -21.97
N ASP A 544 -7.32 9.27 -22.71
CA ASP A 544 -7.72 9.24 -24.12
C ASP A 544 -6.52 9.35 -25.11
N ASP A 545 -5.25 9.36 -24.65
CA ASP A 545 -4.11 9.85 -25.45
C ASP A 545 -3.40 8.78 -26.29
N ILE A 546 -3.94 8.50 -27.49
CA ILE A 546 -3.47 7.50 -28.47
C ILE A 546 -1.99 7.65 -28.90
N SER A 547 -1.44 8.87 -28.95
CA SER A 547 -0.14 9.16 -29.58
C SER A 547 1.08 8.66 -28.80
N ALA A 548 1.03 8.67 -27.46
CA ALA A 548 2.12 8.16 -26.61
C ALA A 548 2.31 6.65 -26.75
N TYR A 549 1.19 5.94 -26.89
CA TYR A 549 1.13 4.48 -26.86
C TYR A 549 1.70 3.85 -28.12
N ASP A 550 1.44 4.42 -29.29
CA ASP A 550 1.91 3.90 -30.58
C ASP A 550 3.45 3.79 -30.66
N LEU A 551 4.17 4.74 -30.06
CA LEU A 551 5.63 4.82 -30.09
C LEU A 551 6.31 3.67 -29.33
N ILE A 552 5.77 3.28 -28.17
CA ILE A 552 6.26 2.15 -27.36
C ILE A 552 5.65 0.83 -27.83
N LEU A 553 4.36 0.89 -28.16
CA LEU A 553 3.46 -0.12 -28.73
C LEU A 553 4.15 -0.94 -29.82
N LYS A 554 4.56 -0.21 -30.85
CA LYS A 554 5.05 -0.76 -32.11
C LYS A 554 6.48 -1.29 -32.05
N ASN A 555 7.27 -0.84 -31.07
CA ASN A 555 8.73 -1.12 -31.01
C ASN A 555 9.18 -1.81 -29.71
N LYS A 556 8.29 -2.54 -29.01
CA LYS A 556 8.65 -3.23 -27.75
C LYS A 556 9.86 -4.18 -27.89
N GLU A 557 9.94 -4.90 -29.02
CA GLU A 557 11.05 -5.83 -29.30
C GLU A 557 12.37 -5.10 -29.52
N ARG A 558 12.35 -3.88 -30.07
CA ARG A 558 13.54 -3.06 -30.24
C ARG A 558 14.16 -2.68 -28.88
N LEU A 559 13.33 -2.44 -27.86
CA LEU A 559 13.82 -2.19 -26.50
C LEU A 559 14.53 -3.39 -25.87
N LEU A 560 14.29 -4.61 -26.36
CA LEU A 560 15.00 -5.82 -25.92
C LEU A 560 16.33 -6.04 -26.64
N SER A 561 16.58 -5.33 -27.75
CA SER A 561 17.86 -5.42 -28.46
C SER A 561 18.96 -4.68 -27.71
N PHE A 562 20.15 -5.28 -27.67
CA PHE A 562 21.37 -4.64 -27.16
C PHE A 562 21.86 -3.49 -28.04
N ASP A 563 21.44 -3.44 -29.31
CA ASP A 563 21.76 -2.32 -30.22
C ASP A 563 21.02 -1.02 -29.86
N GLU A 564 19.93 -1.12 -29.09
CA GLU A 564 19.21 0.04 -28.58
C GLU A 564 19.78 0.41 -27.20
N PRO A 565 20.47 1.56 -27.04
CA PRO A 565 21.09 1.92 -25.76
C PRO A 565 20.07 2.26 -24.66
N THR A 566 18.83 2.63 -25.06
CA THR A 566 17.74 2.94 -24.13
C THR A 566 17.45 1.73 -23.22
N ARG A 567 17.54 1.95 -21.91
CA ARG A 567 17.24 0.97 -20.87
C ARG A 567 16.59 1.55 -19.61
N PHE A 568 16.50 2.87 -19.51
CA PHE A 568 15.71 3.57 -18.50
C PHE A 568 14.51 4.25 -19.18
N ILE A 569 13.31 3.91 -18.72
CA ILE A 569 12.05 4.37 -19.32
C ILE A 569 11.35 5.30 -18.33
N PHE A 570 11.01 6.51 -18.74
CA PHE A 570 10.24 7.46 -17.93
C PHE A 570 8.80 7.57 -18.44
N SER A 571 7.83 7.52 -17.53
CA SER A 571 6.41 7.65 -17.86
C SER A 571 5.65 8.38 -16.75
N HIS A 572 4.80 9.33 -17.13
CA HIS A 572 3.93 10.05 -16.19
C HIS A 572 2.70 9.22 -15.83
N SER A 573 1.92 8.79 -16.81
CA SER A 573 0.70 8.00 -16.56
C SER A 573 0.31 7.13 -17.76
N ALA A 574 1.00 7.29 -18.89
CA ALA A 574 0.74 6.55 -20.12
C ALA A 574 1.03 5.05 -19.96
N LEU A 575 2.05 4.63 -19.21
CA LEU A 575 2.34 3.19 -19.06
C LEU A 575 1.41 2.44 -18.08
N ARG A 576 0.14 2.88 -17.93
CA ARG A 576 -0.86 2.33 -17.01
C ARG A 576 -1.56 1.04 -17.48
N GLU A 577 -1.71 0.78 -18.77
CA GLU A 577 -2.35 -0.45 -19.27
C GLU A 577 -1.71 -0.87 -20.61
N GLY A 578 -1.64 -2.18 -20.91
CA GLY A 578 -1.11 -2.70 -22.19
C GLY A 578 0.42 -2.70 -22.37
N TRP A 579 1.19 -2.03 -21.50
CA TRP A 579 2.65 -2.15 -21.44
C TRP A 579 3.07 -3.23 -20.46
N ASP A 580 3.70 -4.27 -20.99
CA ASP A 580 4.09 -5.45 -20.25
C ASP A 580 5.35 -6.02 -20.92
N ASN A 581 6.52 -5.62 -20.41
CA ASN A 581 7.81 -6.03 -20.94
C ASN A 581 8.49 -7.02 -19.97
N PRO A 582 8.86 -8.22 -20.43
CA PRO A 582 9.42 -9.27 -19.58
C PRO A 582 10.76 -8.89 -18.92
N ASN A 583 11.51 -7.94 -19.48
CA ASN A 583 12.87 -7.59 -19.06
C ASN A 583 12.93 -6.36 -18.15
N VAL A 584 11.80 -5.95 -17.58
CA VAL A 584 11.77 -4.93 -16.52
C VAL A 584 12.18 -5.55 -15.21
N PHE A 585 13.25 -5.04 -14.60
CA PHE A 585 13.79 -5.52 -13.33
C PHE A 585 13.75 -4.48 -12.22
N GLN A 586 13.59 -3.20 -12.55
CA GLN A 586 13.41 -2.14 -11.55
C GLN A 586 12.17 -1.30 -11.87
N ILE A 587 11.38 -1.03 -10.84
CA ILE A 587 10.28 -0.07 -10.89
C ILE A 587 10.53 0.96 -9.80
N CYS A 588 10.67 2.23 -10.21
CA CYS A 588 10.85 3.35 -9.31
C CYS A 588 9.65 4.29 -9.42
N THR A 589 9.01 4.55 -8.29
CA THR A 589 7.90 5.50 -8.19
C THR A 589 8.41 6.81 -7.58
N LEU A 590 8.46 7.85 -8.40
CA LEU A 590 8.83 9.23 -8.01
C LEU A 590 7.61 10.09 -7.67
N LYS A 591 6.42 9.47 -7.50
CA LYS A 591 5.16 10.15 -7.20
C LYS A 591 4.87 10.22 -5.71
N HIS A 592 4.08 11.20 -5.31
CA HIS A 592 3.39 11.18 -4.02
C HIS A 592 2.27 10.13 -4.04
N SER A 593 2.39 9.15 -3.15
CA SER A 593 1.46 8.02 -3.04
C SER A 593 0.24 8.39 -2.18
N ASP A 594 -0.65 9.23 -2.72
CA ASP A 594 -1.90 9.61 -2.04
C ASP A 594 -3.05 8.62 -2.28
N ASN A 595 -2.91 7.69 -3.24
CA ASN A 595 -3.92 6.66 -3.51
C ASN A 595 -3.41 5.27 -3.13
N GLU A 596 -4.00 4.69 -2.07
CA GLU A 596 -3.75 3.31 -1.62
C GLU A 596 -4.18 2.26 -2.66
N VAL A 597 -5.06 2.60 -3.60
CA VAL A 597 -5.65 1.65 -4.57
C VAL A 597 -4.78 1.59 -5.83
N GLY A 598 -3.81 0.67 -5.90
CA GLY A 598 -3.11 0.41 -7.17
C GLY A 598 -1.67 -0.11 -7.11
N LYS A 599 -1.02 -0.20 -5.93
CA LYS A 599 0.41 -0.57 -5.82
C LYS A 599 0.70 -1.94 -6.47
N ARG A 600 -0.17 -2.93 -6.28
CA ARG A 600 -0.02 -4.25 -6.92
C ARG A 600 -0.12 -4.21 -8.44
N GLN A 601 -0.98 -3.37 -9.01
CA GLN A 601 -1.09 -3.25 -10.47
C GLN A 601 0.14 -2.58 -11.07
N GLU A 602 0.76 -1.63 -10.37
CA GLU A 602 2.02 -1.01 -10.79
C GLU A 602 3.18 -2.00 -10.77
N VAL A 603 3.31 -2.79 -9.70
CA VAL A 603 4.29 -3.88 -9.61
C VAL A 603 4.04 -4.96 -10.65
N GLY A 604 2.76 -5.26 -10.95
CA GLY A 604 2.32 -6.24 -11.95
C GLY A 604 2.94 -6.09 -13.35
N ARG A 605 3.40 -4.87 -13.69
CA ARG A 605 4.05 -4.53 -14.96
C ARG A 605 5.44 -5.13 -15.14
N GLY A 606 6.08 -5.50 -14.04
CA GLY A 606 7.41 -6.12 -14.02
C GLY A 606 7.39 -7.61 -13.69
N LEU A 607 6.21 -8.21 -13.44
CA LEU A 607 6.12 -9.58 -12.90
C LEU A 607 6.35 -10.69 -13.94
N ARG A 608 6.28 -10.40 -15.25
CA ARG A 608 6.57 -11.40 -16.29
C ARG A 608 8.01 -11.89 -16.19
N LEU A 609 8.21 -13.19 -16.46
CA LEU A 609 9.55 -13.79 -16.54
C LEU A 609 10.34 -13.21 -17.71
N CYS A 610 11.64 -12.98 -17.49
CA CYS A 610 12.50 -12.34 -18.49
C CYS A 610 12.83 -13.26 -19.67
N VAL A 611 13.29 -12.66 -20.77
CA VAL A 611 13.76 -13.35 -21.97
C VAL A 611 15.21 -12.95 -22.29
N ASN A 612 15.97 -13.89 -22.84
CA ASN A 612 17.32 -13.62 -23.36
C ASN A 612 17.25 -13.10 -24.82
N ARG A 613 18.41 -12.74 -25.40
CA ARG A 613 18.52 -12.20 -26.77
C ARG A 613 17.97 -13.13 -27.87
N GLU A 614 17.93 -14.44 -27.63
CA GLU A 614 17.34 -15.43 -28.55
C GLU A 614 15.81 -15.55 -28.42
N GLY A 615 15.19 -14.77 -27.51
CA GLY A 615 13.75 -14.80 -27.25
C GLY A 615 13.31 -15.96 -26.37
N VAL A 616 14.24 -16.66 -25.72
CA VAL A 616 13.95 -17.77 -24.81
C VAL A 616 13.63 -17.23 -23.42
N ARG A 617 12.48 -17.62 -22.89
CA ARG A 617 12.05 -17.27 -21.54
C ARG A 617 12.88 -18.01 -20.49
N GLN A 618 13.28 -17.29 -19.45
CA GLN A 618 14.09 -17.80 -18.35
C GLN A 618 13.18 -18.35 -17.24
N ASP A 619 12.63 -19.55 -17.45
CA ASP A 619 11.68 -20.21 -16.55
C ASP A 619 12.28 -21.45 -15.86
N ARG A 620 11.48 -22.18 -15.08
CA ARG A 620 11.91 -23.42 -14.40
C ARG A 620 12.24 -24.57 -15.33
N ASN A 621 11.82 -24.53 -16.60
CA ASN A 621 12.19 -25.59 -17.55
C ASN A 621 13.67 -25.47 -17.93
N LEU A 622 14.23 -24.26 -17.81
CA LEU A 622 15.63 -23.95 -18.10
C LEU A 622 16.49 -23.81 -16.84
N LEU A 623 15.92 -23.24 -15.77
CA LEU A 623 16.66 -22.82 -14.57
C LEU A 623 16.31 -23.68 -13.35
N SER A 624 17.29 -23.86 -12.46
CA SER A 624 17.04 -24.37 -11.11
C SER A 624 16.17 -23.39 -10.30
N ASP A 625 15.54 -23.84 -9.21
CA ASP A 625 14.73 -22.95 -8.38
C ASP A 625 15.54 -21.77 -7.80
N ALA A 626 16.80 -22.01 -7.42
CA ALA A 626 17.68 -20.96 -6.93
C ALA A 626 18.03 -19.95 -8.03
N ASP A 627 18.44 -20.43 -9.20
CA ASP A 627 18.77 -19.57 -10.35
C ASP A 627 17.53 -18.80 -10.85
N PHE A 628 16.35 -19.44 -10.81
CA PHE A 628 15.10 -18.80 -11.18
C PHE A 628 14.82 -17.58 -10.30
N LEU A 629 14.93 -17.72 -8.98
CA LEU A 629 14.63 -16.65 -8.02
C LEU A 629 15.66 -15.53 -8.08
N ASP A 630 16.92 -15.86 -8.41
CA ASP A 630 17.99 -14.89 -8.58
C ASP A 630 17.85 -14.12 -9.89
N VAL A 631 17.65 -14.81 -11.02
CA VAL A 631 17.47 -14.19 -12.35
C VAL A 631 16.19 -13.35 -12.38
N ASN A 632 15.05 -13.92 -11.97
CA ASN A 632 13.74 -13.26 -12.03
C ASN A 632 13.40 -12.50 -10.74
N LEU A 633 14.22 -11.50 -10.40
CA LEU A 633 14.02 -10.60 -9.27
C LEU A 633 13.63 -9.20 -9.74
N LEU A 634 12.45 -8.72 -9.33
CA LEU A 634 11.93 -7.38 -9.55
C LEU A 634 12.20 -6.53 -8.31
N THR A 635 13.03 -5.50 -8.43
CA THR A 635 13.29 -4.52 -7.37
C THR A 635 12.35 -3.33 -7.51
N VAL A 636 11.58 -3.07 -6.45
CA VAL A 636 10.67 -1.93 -6.35
C VAL A 636 11.30 -0.89 -5.42
N ILE A 637 11.56 0.29 -5.97
CA ILE A 637 12.10 1.46 -5.27
C ILE A 637 10.90 2.30 -4.85
N ALA A 638 10.49 2.14 -3.59
CA ALA A 638 9.29 2.78 -3.05
C ALA A 638 9.53 4.27 -2.74
N SER A 639 8.46 5.08 -2.80
CA SER A 639 8.43 6.49 -2.38
C SER A 639 8.22 6.69 -0.88
N GLU A 640 8.05 5.59 -0.14
CA GLU A 640 7.73 5.57 1.28
C GLU A 640 8.67 4.62 2.04
N SER A 641 8.51 4.52 3.36
CA SER A 641 9.28 3.56 4.16
C SER A 641 8.96 2.13 3.73
N TYR A 642 9.93 1.24 3.93
CA TYR A 642 9.78 -0.18 3.57
C TYR A 642 8.56 -0.80 4.24
N GLU A 643 8.36 -0.50 5.53
CA GLU A 643 7.27 -1.04 6.34
C GLU A 643 5.91 -0.70 5.73
N ARG A 644 5.67 0.58 5.41
CA ARG A 644 4.39 1.02 4.83
C ARG A 644 4.12 0.36 3.48
N PHE A 645 5.13 0.30 2.61
CA PHE A 645 4.97 -0.30 1.29
C PHE A 645 4.71 -1.81 1.38
N ALA A 646 5.52 -2.53 2.17
CA ALA A 646 5.41 -3.98 2.31
C ALA A 646 4.07 -4.39 2.97
N GLU A 647 3.59 -3.64 3.95
CA GLU A 647 2.27 -3.86 4.56
C GLU A 647 1.14 -3.64 3.56
N SER A 648 1.17 -2.53 2.82
CA SER A 648 0.17 -2.19 1.81
C SER A 648 0.12 -3.25 0.70
N LEU A 649 1.29 -3.68 0.19
CA LEU A 649 1.37 -4.71 -0.84
C LEU A 649 0.87 -6.07 -0.34
N GLN A 650 1.24 -6.49 0.87
CA GLN A 650 0.77 -7.76 1.45
C GLN A 650 -0.75 -7.75 1.69
N LYS A 651 -1.30 -6.63 2.17
CA LYS A 651 -2.74 -6.42 2.32
C LYS A 651 -3.48 -6.48 0.99
N ASP A 652 -2.94 -5.85 -0.06
CA ASP A 652 -3.48 -5.93 -1.42
C ASP A 652 -3.40 -7.36 -1.98
N ILE A 653 -2.36 -8.13 -1.61
CA ILE A 653 -2.27 -9.55 -1.97
C ILE A 653 -3.38 -10.32 -1.28
N GLU A 654 -3.46 -10.23 0.04
CA GLU A 654 -4.41 -10.95 0.88
C GLU A 654 -5.87 -10.70 0.50
N THR A 655 -6.23 -9.43 0.27
CA THR A 655 -7.62 -9.02 -0.04
C THR A 655 -8.13 -9.64 -1.34
N ASN A 656 -7.21 -9.93 -2.28
CA ASN A 656 -7.52 -10.48 -3.60
C ASN A 656 -7.23 -11.98 -3.73
N LEU A 657 -6.84 -12.67 -2.64
CA LEU A 657 -6.67 -14.12 -2.69
C LEU A 657 -8.02 -14.82 -2.84
N ARG A 658 -8.05 -15.88 -3.65
CA ARG A 658 -9.25 -16.70 -3.78
C ARG A 658 -9.60 -17.37 -2.46
N GLU A 659 -10.89 -17.59 -2.26
CA GLU A 659 -11.35 -18.46 -1.20
C GLU A 659 -10.94 -19.89 -1.55
N ARG A 660 -10.12 -20.48 -0.69
CA ARG A 660 -9.77 -21.90 -0.76
C ARG A 660 -10.67 -22.64 0.21
N PRO A 661 -11.23 -23.80 -0.17
CA PRO A 661 -11.90 -24.67 0.78
C PRO A 661 -11.01 -24.92 1.99
N ILE A 662 -11.56 -24.79 3.18
CA ILE A 662 -10.82 -25.00 4.43
C ILE A 662 -10.43 -26.46 4.50
N VAL A 663 -9.12 -26.71 4.57
CA VAL A 663 -8.57 -28.05 4.81
C VAL A 663 -8.55 -28.28 6.31
N ILE A 664 -9.36 -29.24 6.76
CA ILE A 664 -9.45 -29.66 8.15
C ILE A 664 -8.31 -30.65 8.42
N ASN A 665 -7.25 -30.15 9.06
CA ASN A 665 -6.09 -30.92 9.48
C ASN A 665 -5.69 -30.57 10.93
N ASP A 666 -4.64 -31.20 11.44
CA ASP A 666 -4.21 -31.00 12.83
C ASP A 666 -3.92 -29.51 13.12
N ALA A 667 -3.30 -28.81 12.16
CA ALA A 667 -2.96 -27.39 12.28
C ALA A 667 -4.20 -26.47 12.31
N PHE A 668 -5.30 -26.87 11.66
CA PHE A 668 -6.56 -26.15 11.67
C PHE A 668 -7.15 -26.10 13.09
N PHE A 669 -7.26 -27.25 13.76
CA PHE A 669 -7.80 -27.30 15.13
C PHE A 669 -6.90 -26.61 16.15
N VAL A 670 -5.57 -26.76 16.05
CA VAL A 670 -4.62 -26.11 16.97
C VAL A 670 -4.74 -24.58 16.95
N LYS A 671 -5.08 -23.99 15.81
CA LYS A 671 -5.24 -22.53 15.65
C LYS A 671 -6.64 -22.02 15.97
N THR A 672 -7.58 -22.92 16.25
CA THR A 672 -8.98 -22.56 16.48
C THR A 672 -9.25 -22.38 17.97
N CYS A 673 -9.89 -21.28 18.32
CA CYS A 673 -10.26 -20.95 19.70
C CYS A 673 -11.75 -20.60 19.73
N VAL A 674 -12.52 -21.31 20.55
CA VAL A 674 -13.97 -21.12 20.64
C VAL A 674 -14.31 -20.29 21.88
N PRO A 675 -14.89 -19.09 21.72
CA PRO A 675 -15.37 -18.29 22.83
C PRO A 675 -16.38 -19.06 23.68
N ALA A 676 -16.19 -19.07 25.00
CA ALA A 676 -17.00 -19.88 25.91
C ALA A 676 -18.49 -19.46 25.94
N ASP A 677 -18.78 -18.19 25.67
CA ASP A 677 -20.13 -17.62 25.54
C ASP A 677 -20.93 -18.20 24.36
N LYS A 678 -20.25 -18.73 23.33
CA LYS A 678 -20.89 -19.38 22.17
C LYS A 678 -21.24 -20.85 22.37
N LEU A 679 -20.79 -21.46 23.47
CA LEU A 679 -21.00 -22.88 23.77
C LEU A 679 -22.21 -23.13 24.69
N GLY A 680 -22.85 -22.07 25.18
CA GLY A 680 -24.04 -22.13 26.01
C GLY A 680 -23.81 -21.75 27.48
N PRO A 681 -24.88 -21.68 28.30
CA PRO A 681 -24.83 -21.17 29.67
C PRO A 681 -23.96 -21.99 30.63
N GLU A 682 -23.71 -23.27 30.31
CA GLU A 682 -22.84 -24.16 31.10
C GLU A 682 -21.33 -23.86 30.92
N TYR A 683 -20.97 -23.11 29.88
CA TYR A 683 -19.62 -22.62 29.64
C TYR A 683 -19.46 -21.12 29.97
N ALA A 684 -20.54 -20.46 30.40
CA ALA A 684 -20.51 -19.04 30.75
C ALA A 684 -19.62 -18.81 31.99
N GLY A 685 -18.54 -18.01 31.82
CA GLY A 685 -17.56 -17.71 32.87
C GLY A 685 -16.33 -18.61 32.88
N LEU A 686 -16.24 -19.61 31.98
CA LEU A 686 -15.01 -20.35 31.70
C LEU A 686 -14.17 -19.64 30.63
N GLY A 687 -12.87 -19.95 30.57
CA GLY A 687 -11.98 -19.45 29.52
C GLY A 687 -12.28 -20.10 28.16
N ASP A 688 -11.85 -19.44 27.07
CA ASP A 688 -12.06 -19.92 25.70
C ASP A 688 -11.50 -21.33 25.49
N VAL A 689 -12.19 -22.14 24.67
CA VAL A 689 -11.83 -23.53 24.40
C VAL A 689 -10.83 -23.60 23.24
N SER A 690 -9.64 -24.14 23.51
CA SER A 690 -8.58 -24.40 22.53
C SER A 690 -8.26 -25.90 22.42
N PHE A 691 -7.53 -26.29 21.37
CA PHE A 691 -7.17 -27.69 21.08
C PHE A 691 -5.65 -27.87 21.09
N SER A 692 -5.16 -28.86 21.83
CA SER A 692 -3.76 -29.28 21.77
C SER A 692 -3.45 -30.05 20.49
N LYS A 693 -2.16 -30.27 20.19
CA LYS A 693 -1.73 -31.03 19.00
C LYS A 693 -2.26 -32.47 19.00
N ASP A 694 -2.26 -33.13 20.16
CA ASP A 694 -2.73 -34.51 20.27
C ASP A 694 -4.25 -34.60 20.10
N GLU A 695 -5.00 -33.70 20.75
CA GLU A 695 -6.45 -33.62 20.58
C GLU A 695 -6.85 -33.32 19.12
N ALA A 696 -6.14 -32.40 18.46
CA ALA A 696 -6.38 -32.08 17.06
C ALA A 696 -6.18 -33.29 16.15
N ARG A 697 -5.13 -34.08 16.38
CA ARG A 697 -4.85 -35.31 15.62
C ARG A 697 -5.93 -36.37 15.83
N ASP A 698 -6.39 -36.55 17.06
CA ASP A 698 -7.48 -37.49 17.38
C ASP A 698 -8.80 -37.08 16.71
N ILE A 699 -9.10 -35.78 16.69
CA ILE A 699 -10.28 -35.23 16.01
C ILE A 699 -10.21 -35.48 14.50
N VAL A 700 -9.08 -35.18 13.87
CA VAL A 700 -8.89 -35.39 12.42
C VAL A 700 -8.95 -36.88 12.08
N TYR A 701 -8.38 -37.74 12.91
CA TYR A 701 -8.49 -39.20 12.74
C TYR A 701 -9.95 -39.68 12.80
N ALA A 702 -10.71 -39.25 13.82
CA ALA A 702 -12.13 -39.62 13.95
C ALA A 702 -12.96 -39.16 12.73
N LEU A 703 -12.74 -37.92 12.26
CA LEU A 703 -13.41 -37.38 11.07
C LEU A 703 -13.07 -38.16 9.81
N THR A 704 -11.82 -38.60 9.65
CA THR A 704 -11.35 -39.36 8.47
C THR A 704 -11.93 -40.77 8.46
N VAL A 705 -11.91 -41.46 9.60
CA VAL A 705 -12.41 -42.84 9.74
C VAL A 705 -13.92 -42.90 9.49
N ASP A 706 -14.67 -41.94 10.03
CA ASP A 706 -16.11 -41.83 9.80
C ASP A 706 -16.45 -41.23 8.41
N ARG A 707 -15.44 -40.95 7.58
CA ARG A 707 -15.58 -40.37 6.23
C ARG A 707 -16.36 -39.04 6.21
N LEU A 708 -16.32 -38.31 7.32
CA LEU A 708 -16.85 -36.94 7.42
C LEU A 708 -15.90 -35.95 6.74
N ILE A 709 -14.61 -36.28 6.66
CA ILE A 709 -13.65 -35.65 5.77
C ILE A 709 -13.05 -36.65 4.78
N ASP A 710 -12.67 -36.17 3.59
CA ASP A 710 -11.95 -36.95 2.59
C ASP A 710 -10.44 -37.00 2.87
N ARG A 711 -9.68 -37.67 1.98
CA ARG A 711 -8.21 -37.78 2.11
C ARG A 711 -7.47 -36.44 2.04
N ASP A 712 -8.11 -35.42 1.49
CA ASP A 712 -7.58 -34.07 1.35
C ASP A 712 -8.07 -33.15 2.48
N GLY A 713 -8.76 -33.70 3.49
CA GLY A 713 -9.24 -32.98 4.66
C GLY A 713 -10.47 -32.09 4.39
N LYS A 714 -11.24 -32.35 3.32
CA LYS A 714 -12.47 -31.60 3.01
C LYS A 714 -13.70 -32.31 3.56
N LEU A 715 -14.68 -31.53 4.01
CA LEU A 715 -15.98 -32.05 4.43
C LEU A 715 -16.69 -32.76 3.27
N THR A 716 -17.09 -34.00 3.50
CA THR A 716 -17.83 -34.81 2.51
C THR A 716 -19.32 -34.45 2.51
N ASP A 717 -20.05 -34.90 1.49
CA ASP A 717 -21.51 -34.74 1.46
C ASP A 717 -22.18 -35.45 2.65
N LYS A 718 -21.59 -36.56 3.14
CA LYS A 718 -21.98 -37.22 4.37
C LYS A 718 -22.02 -36.25 5.56
N TYR A 719 -21.00 -35.39 5.70
CA TYR A 719 -21.02 -34.38 6.77
C TYR A 719 -22.13 -33.33 6.59
N LYS A 720 -22.43 -32.92 5.35
CA LYS A 720 -23.49 -31.93 5.08
C LYS A 720 -24.88 -32.46 5.44
N GLU A 721 -25.10 -33.76 5.24
CA GLU A 721 -26.36 -34.45 5.50
C GLU A 721 -26.49 -34.88 6.98
N GLU A 722 -25.46 -35.51 7.54
CA GLU A 722 -25.52 -36.17 8.85
C GLU A 722 -24.92 -35.34 10.00
N ARG A 723 -24.11 -34.32 9.66
CA ARG A 723 -23.32 -33.50 10.60
C ARG A 723 -22.40 -34.35 11.48
N PHE A 724 -21.76 -33.73 12.47
CA PHE A 724 -20.92 -34.46 13.43
C PHE A 724 -21.80 -35.27 14.39
N GLY A 725 -21.97 -36.55 14.06
CA GLY A 725 -22.88 -37.49 14.72
C GLY A 725 -22.24 -38.35 15.82
N LYS A 726 -23.01 -39.31 16.35
CA LYS A 726 -22.59 -40.17 17.47
C LYS A 726 -21.40 -41.07 17.12
N ASP A 727 -21.36 -41.59 15.89
CA ASP A 727 -20.32 -42.52 15.45
C ASP A 727 -18.93 -41.86 15.48
N ALA A 728 -18.82 -40.61 15.02
CA ALA A 728 -17.59 -39.82 15.13
C ALA A 728 -17.20 -39.45 16.58
N VAL A 729 -18.19 -39.25 17.46
CA VAL A 729 -17.94 -38.95 18.89
C VAL A 729 -17.41 -40.18 19.64
N GLU A 730 -17.88 -41.37 19.31
CA GLU A 730 -17.42 -42.61 19.94
C GLU A 730 -15.95 -42.92 19.62
N LEU A 731 -15.47 -42.49 18.44
CA LEU A 731 -14.07 -42.59 18.02
C LEU A 731 -13.12 -41.62 18.75
N LEU A 732 -13.65 -40.58 19.42
CA LEU A 732 -12.83 -39.64 20.19
C LEU A 732 -12.44 -40.20 21.56
N PRO A 733 -11.21 -39.97 22.04
CA PRO A 733 -10.81 -40.24 23.42
C PRO A 733 -11.61 -39.44 24.46
N GLU A 734 -11.74 -39.96 25.67
CA GLU A 734 -12.47 -39.34 26.80
C GLU A 734 -12.18 -37.84 27.04
N PRO A 735 -10.92 -37.35 26.98
CA PRO A 735 -10.62 -35.93 27.13
C PRO A 735 -11.24 -35.05 26.02
N SER A 736 -11.22 -35.53 24.77
CA SER A 736 -11.74 -34.82 23.59
C SER A 736 -13.26 -34.82 23.52
N ARG A 737 -13.93 -35.81 24.13
CA ARG A 737 -15.40 -35.90 24.21
C ARG A 737 -16.02 -34.71 24.94
N LYS A 738 -15.32 -34.11 25.91
CA LYS A 738 -15.77 -32.90 26.63
C LYS A 738 -15.77 -31.64 25.75
N LYS A 739 -15.06 -31.65 24.63
CA LYS A 739 -14.97 -30.52 23.68
C LYS A 739 -15.87 -30.71 22.46
N VAL A 740 -16.74 -31.74 22.42
CA VAL A 740 -17.64 -32.01 21.30
C VAL A 740 -18.49 -30.80 20.88
N PRO A 741 -19.09 -30.01 21.80
CA PRO A 741 -19.82 -28.79 21.41
C PRO A 741 -18.93 -27.79 20.65
N ALA A 742 -17.67 -27.63 21.06
CA ALA A 742 -16.69 -26.79 20.38
C ALA A 742 -16.28 -27.36 19.02
N ILE A 743 -16.03 -28.68 18.93
CA ILE A 743 -15.69 -29.34 17.66
C ILE A 743 -16.84 -29.18 16.65
N ARG A 744 -18.09 -29.34 17.08
CA ARG A 744 -19.28 -29.14 16.24
C ARG A 744 -19.35 -27.72 15.72
N LEU A 745 -19.27 -26.73 16.61
CA LEU A 745 -19.33 -25.32 16.23
C LEU A 745 -18.22 -24.95 15.24
N VAL A 746 -17.00 -25.48 15.43
CA VAL A 746 -15.88 -25.27 14.52
C VAL A 746 -16.17 -25.85 13.14
N LEU A 747 -16.60 -27.10 13.05
CA LEU A 747 -16.89 -27.75 11.77
C LEU A 747 -18.13 -27.15 11.07
N ASP A 748 -19.17 -26.79 11.83
CA ASP A 748 -20.35 -26.10 11.30
C ASP A 748 -19.98 -24.70 10.80
N SER A 749 -19.06 -23.99 11.48
CA SER A 749 -18.54 -22.71 10.99
C SER A 749 -17.79 -22.84 9.65
N VAL A 750 -17.21 -24.01 9.36
CA VAL A 750 -16.56 -24.29 8.06
C VAL A 750 -17.60 -24.47 6.95
N VAL A 751 -18.75 -25.08 7.27
CA VAL A 751 -19.89 -25.18 6.32
C VAL A 751 -20.57 -23.83 6.12
N GLU A 752 -20.70 -23.05 7.17
CA GLU A 752 -21.38 -21.74 7.17
C GLU A 752 -20.49 -20.58 6.71
N GLY A 753 -19.18 -20.80 6.56
CA GLY A 753 -18.21 -19.77 6.17
C GLY A 753 -17.89 -18.72 7.26
N THR A 754 -18.18 -19.02 8.53
CA THR A 754 -18.07 -18.08 9.68
C THR A 754 -16.80 -18.27 10.53
N THR A 755 -15.88 -19.13 10.09
CA THR A 755 -14.68 -19.57 10.85
C THR A 755 -13.76 -18.42 11.29
N LYS A 756 -13.78 -17.26 10.60
CA LYS A 756 -12.98 -16.07 10.96
C LYS A 756 -13.26 -15.55 12.37
N VAL A 757 -14.44 -15.82 12.94
CA VAL A 757 -14.80 -15.36 14.30
C VAL A 757 -14.19 -16.25 15.39
N LEU A 758 -13.71 -17.45 15.04
CA LEU A 758 -13.10 -18.41 15.95
C LEU A 758 -11.55 -18.41 15.86
N ILE A 759 -10.99 -17.58 14.98
CA ILE A 759 -9.55 -17.45 14.75
C ILE A 759 -9.15 -16.00 15.01
N GLY A 760 -8.89 -15.67 16.29
CA GLY A 760 -8.04 -14.53 16.69
C GLY A 760 -8.65 -13.41 17.55
N ASN A 761 -8.02 -13.25 18.74
CA ASN A 761 -7.67 -12.01 19.46
C ASN A 761 -8.79 -11.09 19.98
N ALA A 762 -9.30 -11.38 21.18
CA ALA A 762 -10.10 -10.44 21.97
C ALA A 762 -9.42 -10.17 23.32
N LEU A 763 -9.20 -8.89 23.66
CA LEU A 763 -9.44 -8.24 24.96
C LEU A 763 -8.53 -7.01 25.17
N LYS A 764 -9.13 -5.82 25.29
CA LYS A 764 -8.58 -4.70 26.10
C LYS A 764 -9.72 -3.88 26.73
N ARG A 765 -9.76 -3.80 28.07
CA ARG A 765 -10.65 -2.91 28.86
C ARG A 765 -9.89 -1.63 29.26
N LYS A 766 -10.59 -0.50 29.33
CA LYS A 766 -10.05 0.84 29.65
C LYS A 766 -10.53 1.34 31.01
N VAL A 767 -9.67 2.04 31.75
CA VAL A 767 -10.01 2.77 32.98
C VAL A 767 -10.41 4.20 32.59
N HIS A 768 -11.57 4.67 33.08
CA HIS A 768 -12.19 5.94 32.68
C HIS A 768 -12.05 7.08 33.73
N GLY A 769 -11.39 6.85 34.86
CA GLY A 769 -11.15 7.88 35.88
C GLY A 769 -10.34 7.38 37.09
N ASN A 770 -9.68 8.30 37.80
CA ASN A 770 -8.83 7.99 38.97
C ASN A 770 -8.86 9.14 40.02
N PRO A 771 -9.97 9.32 40.76
CA PRO A 771 -10.13 10.42 41.72
C PRO A 771 -9.28 10.21 43.00
N LEU A 772 -9.16 11.26 43.82
CA LEU A 772 -8.55 11.15 45.15
C LEU A 772 -9.44 10.31 46.08
N ASN A 773 -8.83 9.39 46.83
CA ASN A 773 -9.51 8.47 47.74
C ASN A 773 -9.35 8.88 49.22
N ALA A 774 -9.79 8.02 50.14
CA ALA A 774 -9.76 8.29 51.59
C ALA A 774 -8.35 8.53 52.16
N ASN A 775 -7.28 8.03 51.51
CA ASN A 775 -5.90 8.23 51.97
C ASN A 775 -5.48 9.70 51.91
N TRP A 776 -6.09 10.53 51.06
CA TRP A 776 -5.82 11.98 51.00
C TRP A 776 -6.07 12.68 52.35
N GLN A 777 -7.06 12.22 53.12
CA GLN A 777 -7.46 12.85 54.39
C GLN A 777 -6.64 12.37 55.60
N LYS A 778 -5.64 11.49 55.40
CA LYS A 778 -4.75 11.05 56.48
C LYS A 778 -3.96 12.22 57.05
N LYS A 779 -3.83 12.27 58.37
CA LYS A 779 -3.13 13.34 59.10
C LYS A 779 -1.69 13.50 58.60
N GLU A 780 -1.01 12.38 58.38
CA GLU A 780 0.37 12.29 57.91
C GLU A 780 0.53 12.92 56.51
N PHE A 781 -0.41 12.68 55.60
CA PHE A 781 -0.38 13.28 54.26
C PHE A 781 -0.72 14.77 54.27
N GLN A 782 -1.72 15.18 55.06
CA GLN A 782 -2.10 16.60 55.17
C GLN A 782 -0.98 17.45 55.77
N GLU A 783 -0.23 16.91 56.72
CA GLU A 783 0.95 17.55 57.27
C GLU A 783 2.08 17.68 56.24
N LEU A 784 2.31 16.63 55.43
CA LEU A 784 3.24 16.66 54.31
C LEU A 784 2.85 17.70 53.27
N TRP A 785 1.61 17.65 52.80
CA TRP A 785 1.09 18.57 51.82
C TRP A 785 1.25 20.02 52.27
N ARG A 786 0.90 20.36 53.53
CA ARG A 786 1.02 21.73 54.05
C ARG A 786 2.46 22.27 54.03
N ARG A 787 3.47 21.41 54.20
CA ARG A 787 4.89 21.82 54.23
C ARG A 787 5.51 21.98 52.84
N ILE A 788 5.06 21.19 51.86
CA ILE A 788 5.59 21.21 50.49
C ILE A 788 4.79 22.12 49.55
N ASN A 789 3.55 22.47 49.90
CA ASN A 789 2.62 23.21 49.06
C ASN A 789 2.89 24.73 49.04
N HIS A 790 4.09 25.11 48.60
CA HIS A 790 4.53 26.50 48.48
C HIS A 790 5.13 26.76 47.09
N LYS A 791 5.06 28.01 46.65
CA LYS A 791 5.76 28.50 45.46
C LYS A 791 7.05 29.21 45.87
N TYR A 792 8.08 29.13 45.02
CA TYR A 792 9.41 29.67 45.30
C TYR A 792 9.88 30.61 44.18
N ALA A 793 10.83 31.50 44.47
CA ALA A 793 11.59 32.31 43.51
C ALA A 793 13.09 32.24 43.85
N TYR A 794 13.99 32.55 42.90
CA TYR A 794 15.44 32.42 43.08
C TYR A 794 16.23 33.65 42.59
N THR A 795 17.46 33.82 43.11
CA THR A 795 18.46 34.83 42.68
C THR A 795 19.84 34.18 42.47
N VAL A 796 20.63 34.65 41.48
CA VAL A 796 21.94 34.07 41.08
C VAL A 796 22.98 35.13 40.71
N SER A 797 24.27 34.87 40.97
CA SER A 797 25.44 35.66 40.53
C SER A 797 26.26 34.94 39.42
N PHE A 798 26.84 35.67 38.45
CA PHE A 798 27.44 35.09 37.23
C PHE A 798 28.78 35.73 36.79
N ASN A 799 29.73 34.93 36.26
CA ASN A 799 31.02 35.37 35.69
C ASN A 799 31.15 34.99 34.20
N ASP A 800 31.24 35.99 33.32
CA ASP A 800 31.28 35.79 31.87
C ASP A 800 32.58 35.12 31.36
N ASP A 801 33.74 35.40 31.95
CA ASP A 801 35.02 34.89 31.45
C ASP A 801 35.19 33.39 31.71
N GLU A 802 34.66 32.94 32.84
CA GLU A 802 34.61 31.53 33.20
C GLU A 802 33.64 30.76 32.31
N LEU A 803 32.47 31.33 32.00
CA LEU A 803 31.51 30.74 31.05
C LEU A 803 32.14 30.55 29.67
N VAL A 804 32.82 31.57 29.14
CA VAL A 804 33.44 31.48 27.80
C VAL A 804 34.47 30.34 27.77
N LYS A 805 35.32 30.23 28.79
CA LYS A 805 36.34 29.19 28.85
C LYS A 805 35.74 27.78 28.92
N ASN A 806 34.73 27.58 29.78
CA ASN A 806 34.10 26.28 29.96
C ASN A 806 33.25 25.89 28.74
N ALA A 807 32.53 26.83 28.14
CA ALA A 807 31.74 26.61 26.93
C ALA A 807 32.62 26.22 25.73
N VAL A 808 33.75 26.90 25.50
CA VAL A 808 34.67 26.55 24.41
C VAL A 808 35.19 25.13 24.56
N LYS A 809 35.63 24.76 25.78
CA LYS A 809 36.08 23.40 26.07
C LYS A 809 34.98 22.37 25.81
N ALA A 810 33.76 22.63 26.29
CA ALA A 810 32.63 21.73 26.10
C ALA A 810 32.24 21.57 24.62
N ILE A 811 32.26 22.65 23.84
CA ILE A 811 31.99 22.62 22.39
C ILE A 811 33.06 21.82 21.65
N ASP A 812 34.34 22.05 21.94
CA ASP A 812 35.43 21.36 21.25
C ASP A 812 35.45 19.84 21.51
N GLU A 813 35.12 19.44 22.74
CA GLU A 813 35.08 18.04 23.16
C GLU A 813 33.79 17.32 22.71
N ARG A 814 32.63 17.98 22.78
CA ARG A 814 31.32 17.31 22.70
C ARG A 814 30.48 17.66 21.46
N LEU A 815 30.79 18.72 20.72
CA LEU A 815 29.97 19.11 19.56
C LEU A 815 30.06 18.07 18.44
N VAL A 816 28.94 17.43 18.16
CA VAL A 816 28.72 16.59 16.98
C VAL A 816 27.52 17.15 16.24
N VAL A 817 27.60 17.27 14.93
CA VAL A 817 26.49 17.66 14.07
C VAL A 817 26.27 16.56 13.06
N SER A 818 25.02 16.15 12.92
CA SER A 818 24.61 15.10 12.02
C SER A 818 24.52 15.64 10.59
N LYS A 819 25.21 14.97 9.66
CA LYS A 819 25.02 15.21 8.23
C LYS A 819 23.66 14.67 7.77
N LEU A 820 23.11 15.28 6.72
CA LEU A 820 21.96 14.72 6.01
C LEU A 820 22.32 13.31 5.54
N SER A 821 21.52 12.34 5.95
CA SER A 821 21.71 10.96 5.59
C SER A 821 20.38 10.32 5.23
N TYR A 822 20.43 9.20 4.53
CA TYR A 822 19.26 8.40 4.23
C TYR A 822 19.52 6.97 4.66
N THR A 823 18.50 6.31 5.19
CA THR A 823 18.53 4.86 5.40
C THR A 823 17.76 4.20 4.28
N VAL A 824 18.40 3.22 3.64
CA VAL A 824 17.71 2.31 2.72
C VAL A 824 17.46 1.01 3.46
N THR A 825 16.20 0.62 3.55
CA THR A 825 15.79 -0.68 4.07
C THR A 825 15.42 -1.58 2.91
N ARG A 826 16.10 -2.72 2.80
CA ARG A 826 15.86 -3.73 1.77
C ARG A 826 15.12 -4.92 2.37
N GLY A 827 13.98 -5.28 1.78
CA GLY A 827 13.28 -6.52 2.10
C GLY A 827 12.95 -7.32 0.84
N ILE A 828 13.02 -8.64 0.95
CA ILE A 828 12.77 -9.56 -0.16
C ILE A 828 11.67 -10.53 0.25
N GLN A 829 10.77 -10.86 -0.67
CA GLN A 829 9.79 -11.94 -0.45
C GLN A 829 10.49 -13.25 -0.10
N LYS A 830 9.96 -14.02 0.85
CA LYS A 830 10.45 -15.38 1.14
C LYS A 830 10.31 -16.27 -0.08
N GLU A 831 11.15 -17.31 -0.17
CA GLU A 831 11.13 -18.28 -1.27
C GLU A 831 9.74 -18.90 -1.49
N ASN A 832 9.05 -19.25 -0.41
CA ASN A 832 7.67 -19.73 -0.47
C ASN A 832 6.75 -18.77 0.27
N ALA A 833 5.51 -18.69 -0.21
CA ALA A 833 4.49 -17.84 0.36
C ALA A 833 3.36 -18.70 0.94
N SER A 834 2.91 -18.36 2.15
CA SER A 834 1.69 -18.93 2.73
C SER A 834 0.69 -17.84 3.08
N ARG A 835 -0.61 -18.21 3.09
CA ARG A 835 -1.69 -17.27 3.46
C ARG A 835 -1.52 -16.73 4.88
N ASN A 836 -1.05 -17.58 5.81
CA ASN A 836 -0.82 -17.18 7.19
C ASN A 836 0.28 -16.12 7.29
N GLU A 837 1.40 -16.30 6.57
CA GLU A 837 2.49 -15.32 6.59
C GLU A 837 2.08 -13.98 5.98
N LEU A 838 1.18 -13.98 4.98
CA LEU A 838 0.61 -12.74 4.44
C LEU A 838 -0.29 -12.04 5.47
N ALA A 839 -1.17 -12.78 6.15
CA ALA A 839 -2.02 -12.23 7.21
C ALA A 839 -1.22 -11.70 8.41
N ASP A 840 -0.15 -12.42 8.79
CA ASP A 840 0.77 -12.04 9.86
C ASP A 840 1.81 -10.98 9.42
N ARG A 841 1.79 -10.56 8.14
CA ARG A 841 2.71 -9.58 7.52
C ARG A 841 4.20 -9.98 7.57
N THR A 842 4.49 -11.27 7.60
CA THR A 842 5.84 -11.84 7.69
C THR A 842 6.34 -12.44 6.37
N HIS A 843 5.64 -12.20 5.25
CA HIS A 843 6.03 -12.78 3.96
C HIS A 843 7.30 -12.15 3.38
N PHE A 844 7.60 -10.91 3.76
CA PHE A 844 8.88 -10.27 3.44
C PHE A 844 9.87 -10.42 4.60
N HIS A 845 11.11 -10.78 4.28
CA HIS A 845 12.22 -10.76 5.22
C HIS A 845 13.04 -9.49 5.00
N ARG A 846 13.27 -8.73 6.09
CA ARG A 846 14.21 -7.60 6.07
C ARG A 846 15.62 -8.19 6.02
N ASN A 847 16.29 -8.03 4.88
CA ASN A 847 17.64 -8.56 4.72
C ASN A 847 18.65 -7.64 5.38
N ASP A 848 18.73 -6.40 4.89
CA ASP A 848 19.77 -5.47 5.27
C ASP A 848 19.21 -4.05 5.32
N SER A 849 19.86 -3.19 6.09
CA SER A 849 19.68 -1.75 6.01
C SER A 849 21.03 -1.06 6.08
N TYR A 850 21.23 -0.07 5.22
CA TYR A 850 22.45 0.73 5.22
C TYR A 850 22.09 2.22 5.26
N THR A 851 22.99 3.03 5.78
CA THR A 851 22.83 4.49 5.84
C THR A 851 23.86 5.13 4.93
N GLY A 852 23.37 5.87 3.91
CA GLY A 852 24.19 6.67 3.01
C GLY A 852 24.20 8.15 3.41
N GLY A 853 25.31 8.83 3.15
CA GLY A 853 25.38 10.29 3.26
C GLY A 853 24.87 11.00 2.00
N LEU A 854 24.30 12.19 2.18
CA LEU A 854 23.99 13.11 1.09
C LEU A 854 24.92 14.32 1.18
N ASP A 855 25.86 14.41 0.24
CA ASP A 855 26.76 15.56 0.12
C ASP A 855 26.10 16.64 -0.75
N VAL A 856 25.22 17.42 -0.11
CA VAL A 856 24.46 18.52 -0.71
C VAL A 856 24.69 19.75 0.18
N ASP A 857 24.79 20.96 -0.38
CA ASP A 857 24.91 22.18 0.42
C ASP A 857 23.73 22.33 1.38
N ALA A 858 23.97 22.27 2.70
CA ALA A 858 22.90 22.28 3.70
C ALA A 858 22.25 23.64 3.90
N SER A 859 22.93 24.71 3.50
CA SER A 859 22.41 26.08 3.66
C SER A 859 21.29 26.41 2.68
N ASN A 860 21.27 25.76 1.50
CA ASN A 860 20.34 26.04 0.39
C ASN A 860 20.11 27.55 0.11
N GLY A 861 21.12 28.38 0.37
CA GLY A 861 21.05 29.85 0.22
C GLY A 861 20.45 30.64 1.39
N VAL A 862 19.97 30.00 2.46
CA VAL A 862 19.42 30.65 3.66
C VAL A 862 20.53 31.37 4.44
N ARG A 863 20.30 32.64 4.81
CA ARG A 863 21.24 33.45 5.60
C ARG A 863 20.86 33.38 7.08
N TYR A 864 21.82 33.00 7.92
CA TYR A 864 21.63 32.86 9.37
C TYR A 864 22.26 34.01 10.16
N ASP A 865 21.59 34.48 11.21
CA ASP A 865 22.18 35.36 12.23
C ASP A 865 22.78 34.51 13.35
N LEU A 866 23.87 33.80 13.02
CA LEU A 866 24.53 32.85 13.91
C LEU A 866 24.81 33.41 15.32
N LEU A 867 25.19 34.69 15.41
CA LEU A 867 25.48 35.35 16.68
C LEU A 867 24.20 35.68 17.47
N GLY A 868 23.15 36.15 16.79
CA GLY A 868 21.87 36.46 17.41
C GLY A 868 21.19 35.21 17.93
N GLU A 869 21.12 34.16 17.12
CA GLU A 869 20.42 32.92 17.46
C GLU A 869 21.09 32.17 18.60
N ILE A 870 22.42 32.04 18.60
CA ILE A 870 23.15 31.43 19.72
C ILE A 870 22.99 32.28 20.99
N ALA A 871 23.05 33.61 20.88
CA ALA A 871 22.85 34.50 22.01
C ALA A 871 21.44 34.37 22.61
N GLN A 872 20.42 34.26 21.77
CA GLN A 872 19.03 34.07 22.19
C GLN A 872 18.84 32.68 22.83
N ALA A 873 19.27 31.62 22.16
CA ALA A 873 19.16 30.24 22.63
C ALA A 873 19.85 30.03 23.99
N ALA A 874 21.02 30.63 24.19
CA ALA A 874 21.77 30.54 25.43
C ALA A 874 21.42 31.63 26.46
N THR A 875 20.61 32.62 26.09
CA THR A 875 20.31 33.82 26.89
C THR A 875 21.60 34.51 27.38
N ILE A 876 22.51 34.79 26.45
CA ILE A 876 23.78 35.51 26.69
C ILE A 876 23.87 36.74 25.78
N THR A 877 24.86 37.60 26.02
CA THR A 877 25.09 38.75 25.12
C THR A 877 25.69 38.28 23.80
N ARG A 878 25.38 38.98 22.69
CA ARG A 878 26.00 38.74 21.37
C ARG A 878 27.53 38.82 21.42
N ARG A 879 28.07 39.70 22.27
CA ARG A 879 29.51 39.83 22.52
C ARG A 879 30.09 38.54 23.11
N CYS A 880 29.39 37.90 24.05
CA CYS A 880 29.79 36.62 24.64
C CYS A 880 29.74 35.49 23.60
N ALA A 881 28.64 35.38 22.83
CA ALA A 881 28.51 34.40 21.74
C ALA A 881 29.64 34.53 20.71
N ALA A 882 29.99 35.75 20.31
CA ALA A 882 31.10 36.02 19.39
C ALA A 882 32.46 35.61 19.96
N ARG A 883 32.70 35.80 21.27
CA ARG A 883 33.94 35.36 21.93
C ARG A 883 34.06 33.84 21.96
N ILE A 884 32.95 33.14 22.22
CA ILE A 884 32.90 31.67 22.22
C ILE A 884 33.21 31.14 20.81
N LEU A 885 32.45 31.55 19.80
CA LEU A 885 32.60 31.05 18.42
C LEU A 885 33.95 31.37 17.78
N LYS A 886 34.60 32.48 18.14
CA LYS A 886 35.96 32.80 17.67
C LYS A 886 37.04 31.89 18.28
N SER A 887 36.73 31.25 19.41
CA SER A 887 37.72 30.52 20.22
C SER A 887 37.58 29.00 20.11
N ILE A 888 36.55 28.48 19.44
CA ILE A 888 36.38 27.05 19.17
C ILE A 888 37.26 26.59 18.00
N ARG A 889 37.49 25.28 17.89
CA ARG A 889 38.30 24.70 16.82
C ARG A 889 37.69 24.87 15.42
N PRO A 890 38.50 25.08 14.36
CA PRO A 890 38.01 25.25 12.99
C PRO A 890 37.20 24.07 12.44
N ASP A 891 37.59 22.83 12.74
CA ASP A 891 36.88 21.63 12.30
C ASP A 891 35.48 21.51 12.93
N ARG A 892 35.33 21.99 14.17
CA ARG A 892 34.04 22.08 14.84
C ARG A 892 33.17 23.17 14.23
N PHE A 893 33.74 24.33 13.92
CA PHE A 893 33.00 25.40 13.25
C PHE A 893 32.51 25.00 11.85
N LEU A 894 33.28 24.21 11.09
CA LEU A 894 32.88 23.72 9.76
C LEU A 894 31.60 22.88 9.77
N MET A 895 31.28 22.22 10.90
CA MET A 895 30.04 21.46 11.08
C MET A 895 28.77 22.31 10.93
N PHE A 896 28.88 23.65 11.01
CA PHE A 896 27.79 24.56 10.68
C PHE A 896 27.29 24.37 9.23
N ARG A 897 28.19 24.03 8.29
CA ARG A 897 27.82 23.75 6.88
C ARG A 897 27.08 22.43 6.70
N ASP A 898 27.22 21.50 7.63
CA ASP A 898 26.59 20.19 7.55
C ASP A 898 25.12 20.23 7.99
N ASN A 899 24.82 20.97 9.07
CA ASN A 899 23.47 21.24 9.55
C ASN A 899 23.43 22.50 10.44
N PRO A 900 23.10 23.68 9.87
CA PRO A 900 23.08 24.96 10.59
C PRO A 900 22.21 24.96 11.85
N GLU A 901 20.97 24.47 11.74
CA GLU A 901 19.98 24.44 12.82
C GLU A 901 20.45 23.61 14.01
N GLN A 902 20.95 22.41 13.73
CA GLN A 902 21.42 21.51 14.77
C GLN A 902 22.71 22.04 15.41
N PHE A 903 23.59 22.69 14.64
CA PHE A 903 24.77 23.36 15.16
C PHE A 903 24.37 24.45 16.16
N ILE A 904 23.47 25.36 15.78
CA ILE A 904 23.00 26.47 16.62
C ILE A 904 22.36 25.93 17.90
N ALA A 905 21.45 24.96 17.77
CA ALA A 905 20.74 24.37 18.90
C ALA A 905 21.70 23.67 19.88
N ARG A 906 22.68 22.89 19.37
CA ARG A 906 23.64 22.17 20.22
C ARG A 906 24.65 23.10 20.88
N VAL A 907 25.18 24.07 20.14
CA VAL A 907 26.07 25.09 20.72
C VAL A 907 25.32 25.89 21.80
N GLY A 908 24.10 26.32 21.52
CA GLY A 908 23.24 26.98 22.50
C GLY A 908 23.04 26.13 23.76
N ARG A 909 22.71 24.85 23.62
CA ARG A 909 22.55 23.94 24.77
C ARG A 909 23.83 23.74 25.57
N LEU A 910 24.98 23.53 24.92
CA LEU A 910 26.26 23.36 25.62
C LEU A 910 26.59 24.61 26.45
N ILE A 911 26.31 25.80 25.92
CA ILE A 911 26.46 27.05 26.67
C ILE A 911 25.48 27.11 27.84
N VAL A 912 24.21 26.74 27.66
CA VAL A 912 23.22 26.70 28.75
C VAL A 912 23.60 25.69 29.83
N GLN A 913 24.17 24.54 29.47
CA GLN A 913 24.63 23.53 30.40
C GLN A 913 25.84 24.01 31.22
N GLU A 914 26.84 24.62 30.59
CA GLU A 914 27.96 25.19 31.34
C GLU A 914 27.51 26.38 32.20
N LYS A 915 26.54 27.17 31.71
CA LYS A 915 25.86 28.19 32.50
C LYS A 915 25.14 27.57 33.72
N ALA A 916 24.47 26.43 33.57
CA ALA A 916 23.78 25.70 34.64
C ALA A 916 24.74 25.31 35.77
N ASN A 917 25.85 24.68 35.42
CA ASN A 917 26.85 24.18 36.36
C ASN A 917 27.40 25.34 37.23
N MET A 918 27.66 26.49 36.63
CA MET A 918 28.16 27.67 37.34
C MET A 918 27.11 28.31 38.27
N VAL A 919 25.83 28.08 38.01
CA VAL A 919 24.71 28.70 38.73
C VAL A 919 24.35 27.93 40.00
N VAL A 920 24.42 26.59 39.98
CA VAL A 920 24.10 25.73 41.14
C VAL A 920 24.93 26.09 42.38
N ASP A 921 26.18 26.51 42.19
CA ASP A 921 27.09 26.89 43.29
C ASP A 921 26.69 28.20 43.97
N HIS A 922 25.93 29.07 43.30
CA HIS A 922 25.63 30.45 43.74
C HIS A 922 24.14 30.83 43.78
N ILE A 923 23.23 29.84 43.83
CA ILE A 923 21.78 30.06 43.90
C ILE A 923 21.25 30.26 45.33
N CYS A 924 20.33 31.22 45.49
CA CYS A 924 19.52 31.45 46.71
C CYS A 924 18.03 31.40 46.38
N TYR A 925 17.19 30.90 47.30
CA TYR A 925 15.73 30.79 47.14
C TYR A 925 14.95 31.54 48.22
N ASP A 926 13.84 32.14 47.80
CA ASP A 926 12.87 32.82 48.65
C ASP A 926 11.44 32.26 48.43
N ARG A 927 10.63 32.21 49.49
CA ARG A 927 9.21 31.80 49.42
C ARG A 927 8.35 32.94 48.89
N ILE A 928 7.44 32.65 47.96
CA ILE A 928 6.47 33.62 47.42
C ILE A 928 5.03 33.23 47.78
N GLU A 929 4.11 34.19 47.68
CA GLU A 929 2.70 34.00 48.07
C GLU A 929 1.95 33.04 47.12
N GLY A 930 1.19 32.09 47.69
CA GLY A 930 0.36 31.12 46.96
C GLY A 930 0.77 29.64 47.10
N GLY A 931 -0.14 28.74 46.74
CA GLY A 931 0.04 27.28 46.76
C GLY A 931 -0.73 26.57 45.64
N TYR A 932 -0.53 25.25 45.51
CA TYR A 932 -1.22 24.34 44.60
C TYR A 932 -2.55 23.85 45.20
N ASP A 933 -3.56 23.75 44.34
CA ASP A 933 -4.90 23.21 44.67
C ASP A 933 -4.94 21.68 44.47
N SER A 934 -5.80 20.97 45.21
CA SER A 934 -5.92 19.50 45.13
C SER A 934 -6.39 18.99 43.76
N SER A 935 -7.01 19.85 42.93
CA SER A 935 -7.34 19.54 41.53
C SER A 935 -6.12 19.23 40.66
N ILE A 936 -4.91 19.47 41.14
CA ILE A 936 -3.68 19.13 40.42
C ILE A 936 -3.53 17.61 40.17
N PHE A 937 -4.07 16.76 41.06
CA PHE A 937 -4.03 15.30 40.92
C PHE A 937 -5.09 14.75 39.95
N THR A 938 -6.08 15.56 39.56
CA THR A 938 -7.22 15.16 38.72
C THR A 938 -7.29 15.89 37.38
N LYS A 939 -6.44 16.91 37.16
CA LYS A 939 -6.32 17.65 35.89
C LYS A 939 -5.47 16.86 34.88
N GLY A 940 -6.10 15.87 34.25
CA GLY A 940 -5.56 15.07 33.17
C GLY A 940 -6.44 13.85 32.95
N GLY A 941 -7.28 13.85 31.90
CA GLY A 941 -8.19 12.74 31.63
C GLY A 941 -7.43 11.45 31.34
N ASN A 942 -7.49 10.49 32.26
CA ASN A 942 -6.84 9.19 32.12
C ASN A 942 -7.78 8.21 31.42
N ASN A 943 -7.75 8.18 30.08
CA ASN A 943 -8.21 7.02 29.29
C ASN A 943 -6.98 6.11 29.07
N ARG A 944 -6.62 5.31 30.09
CA ARG A 944 -5.49 4.37 30.01
C ARG A 944 -5.98 2.93 30.15
N ASP A 945 -5.26 2.00 29.54
CA ASP A 945 -5.62 0.58 29.54
C ASP A 945 -5.45 0.01 30.96
N GLU A 946 -6.38 -0.86 31.40
CA GLU A 946 -6.35 -1.46 32.74
C GLU A 946 -5.07 -2.29 32.98
N ALA A 947 -4.52 -2.89 31.91
CA ALA A 947 -3.28 -3.65 31.93
C ALA A 947 -2.02 -2.79 32.22
N GLU A 948 -2.10 -1.47 32.10
CA GLU A 948 -0.99 -0.54 32.31
C GLU A 948 -0.97 0.07 33.74
N GLY A 949 -2.01 -0.18 34.55
CA GLY A 949 -2.16 0.39 35.89
C GLY A 949 -1.91 -0.62 37.02
N TYR A 950 -1.40 -0.15 38.16
CA TYR A 950 -1.33 -0.89 39.41
C TYR A 950 -2.40 -0.36 40.38
N GLN A 951 -3.23 -1.25 40.91
CA GLN A 951 -4.25 -0.88 41.91
C GLN A 951 -3.59 -0.79 43.30
N ALA A 952 -3.53 0.42 43.84
CA ALA A 952 -2.77 0.73 45.06
C ALA A 952 -3.70 0.91 46.28
N SER A 953 -3.22 0.50 47.46
CA SER A 953 -3.98 0.53 48.72
C SER A 953 -3.59 1.70 49.64
N LYS A 954 -2.34 2.17 49.60
CA LYS A 954 -1.81 3.28 50.41
C LYS A 954 -1.59 4.59 49.64
N CYS A 955 -1.81 4.57 48.32
CA CYS A 955 -1.76 5.77 47.49
C CYS A 955 -3.00 6.65 47.73
N VAL A 956 -2.85 7.97 47.54
CA VAL A 956 -3.98 8.93 47.56
C VAL A 956 -4.94 8.80 46.36
N GLN A 957 -4.63 7.94 45.39
CA GLN A 957 -5.47 7.56 44.25
C GLN A 957 -5.56 6.02 44.16
N ASP A 958 -6.64 5.48 43.59
CA ASP A 958 -6.89 4.03 43.54
C ASP A 958 -5.99 3.31 42.52
N TRP A 959 -5.59 4.01 41.46
CA TRP A 959 -4.68 3.50 40.44
C TRP A 959 -3.38 4.31 40.41
N VAL A 960 -2.27 3.61 40.27
CA VAL A 960 -0.95 4.19 39.97
C VAL A 960 -0.58 3.75 38.56
N PHE A 961 -0.29 4.69 37.67
CA PHE A 961 0.19 4.41 36.32
C PHE A 961 1.71 4.69 36.27
N PRO A 962 2.55 3.66 36.44
CA PRO A 962 4.00 3.82 36.37
C PRO A 962 4.46 4.00 34.92
N ASP A 963 5.50 4.82 34.70
CA ASP A 963 6.07 5.08 33.37
C ASP A 963 7.16 4.04 32.98
N GLY A 964 7.43 3.05 33.86
CA GLY A 964 8.37 1.96 33.60
C GLY A 964 8.41 0.90 34.72
N ARG A 965 9.23 -0.14 34.54
CA ARG A 965 9.34 -1.26 35.49
C ARG A 965 9.85 -0.83 36.87
N ILE A 966 10.82 0.08 36.93
CA ILE A 966 11.39 0.58 38.20
C ILE A 966 10.33 1.32 39.02
N GLU A 967 9.58 2.23 38.41
CA GLU A 967 8.45 2.92 39.06
C GLU A 967 7.36 1.93 39.53
N SER A 968 7.07 0.90 38.73
CA SER A 968 6.08 -0.11 39.10
C SER A 968 6.51 -0.90 40.34
N ASP A 969 7.77 -1.31 40.40
CA ASP A 969 8.31 -2.07 41.53
C ASP A 969 8.40 -1.17 42.77
N PHE A 970 8.83 0.09 42.60
CA PHE A 970 8.88 1.08 43.68
C PHE A 970 7.50 1.39 44.29
N ALA A 971 6.47 1.57 43.45
CA ALA A 971 5.10 1.79 43.93
C ALA A 971 4.57 0.58 44.72
N LYS A 972 4.85 -0.65 44.26
CA LYS A 972 4.49 -1.89 44.97
C LYS A 972 5.20 -1.98 46.32
N ASP A 973 6.48 -1.63 46.37
CA ASP A 973 7.26 -1.67 47.61
C ASP A 973 6.72 -0.67 48.64
N LEU A 974 6.41 0.57 48.23
CA LEU A 974 5.76 1.56 49.09
C LEU A 974 4.38 1.10 49.60
N ASP A 975 3.60 0.46 48.73
CA ASP A 975 2.27 -0.06 49.09
C ASP A 975 2.36 -1.21 50.11
N ASN A 976 3.39 -2.04 50.02
CA ASN A 976 3.61 -3.18 50.92
C ASN A 976 4.36 -2.81 52.21
N ALA A 977 5.13 -1.72 52.23
CA ALA A 977 5.96 -1.34 53.38
C ALA A 977 5.15 -0.97 54.63
N ALA A 978 5.47 -1.59 55.77
CA ALA A 978 4.75 -1.36 57.03
C ALA A 978 5.02 0.03 57.64
N GLU A 979 6.18 0.64 57.35
CA GLU A 979 6.55 1.95 57.87
C GLU A 979 5.88 3.11 57.13
N VAL A 980 5.38 2.87 55.91
CA VAL A 980 4.73 3.88 55.06
C VAL A 980 3.26 4.05 55.47
N ALA A 981 2.88 5.28 55.84
CA ALA A 981 1.50 5.62 56.20
C ALA A 981 0.64 5.90 54.96
N VAL A 982 1.21 6.64 54.00
CA VAL A 982 0.54 7.13 52.78
C VAL A 982 1.56 7.74 51.81
N TYR A 983 1.30 7.62 50.51
CA TYR A 983 2.12 8.24 49.46
C TYR A 983 1.28 8.79 48.31
N ALA A 984 1.90 9.63 47.47
CA ALA A 984 1.30 10.16 46.25
C ALA A 984 2.32 10.23 45.11
N LYS A 985 1.89 9.87 43.89
CA LYS A 985 2.62 10.22 42.65
C LYS A 985 2.27 11.67 42.31
N LEU A 986 3.26 12.55 42.31
CA LEU A 986 3.07 13.97 42.06
C LEU A 986 2.87 14.22 40.55
N PRO A 987 1.88 15.02 40.16
CA PRO A 987 1.64 15.35 38.76
C PRO A 987 2.68 16.36 38.25
N ARG A 988 2.96 16.33 36.93
CA ARG A 988 3.91 17.25 36.27
C ARG A 988 3.63 18.76 36.45
N GLY A 989 2.44 19.11 36.91
CA GLY A 989 2.06 20.48 37.25
C GLY A 989 2.68 21.01 38.55
N PHE A 990 3.18 20.15 39.44
CA PHE A 990 3.86 20.56 40.67
C PHE A 990 5.31 20.91 40.33
N GLN A 991 5.67 22.20 40.36
CA GLN A 991 6.92 22.70 39.78
C GLN A 991 7.76 23.53 40.76
N ILE A 992 9.06 23.25 40.78
CA ILE A 992 10.07 24.02 41.49
C ILE A 992 10.86 24.81 40.44
N PRO A 993 10.88 26.15 40.51
CA PRO A 993 11.61 26.95 39.54
C PRO A 993 13.11 26.78 39.74
N THR A 994 13.83 26.53 38.64
CA THR A 994 15.29 26.53 38.64
C THR A 994 15.81 27.42 37.50
N PRO A 995 17.06 27.89 37.56
CA PRO A 995 17.69 28.69 36.50
C PRO A 995 17.77 27.98 35.14
N VAL A 996 17.58 26.66 35.11
CA VAL A 996 17.69 25.81 33.93
C VAL A 996 16.36 25.12 33.58
N GLY A 997 15.26 25.73 34.04
CA GLY A 997 13.89 25.29 33.80
C GLY A 997 13.24 24.61 35.00
N ASN A 998 11.92 24.52 35.01
CA ASN A 998 11.17 23.98 36.14
C ASN A 998 11.50 22.49 36.37
N TYR A 999 11.58 22.10 37.64
CA TYR A 999 11.76 20.73 38.10
C TYR A 999 10.45 20.21 38.69
N ALA A 1000 10.00 19.04 38.24
CA ALA A 1000 8.81 18.37 38.73
C ALA A 1000 9.22 17.06 39.42
N PRO A 1001 9.05 16.94 40.73
CA PRO A 1001 9.33 15.72 41.49
C PRO A 1001 8.26 14.65 41.29
N ASP A 1002 8.64 13.37 41.42
CA ASP A 1002 7.77 12.24 41.08
C ASP A 1002 6.92 11.73 42.26
N TRP A 1003 7.44 11.74 43.50
CA TRP A 1003 6.77 11.08 44.62
C TRP A 1003 6.85 11.88 45.93
N ALA A 1004 5.79 11.77 46.74
CA ALA A 1004 5.72 12.29 48.10
C ALA A 1004 5.33 11.17 49.05
N VAL A 1005 6.15 10.89 50.07
CA VAL A 1005 5.96 9.75 50.98
C VAL A 1005 5.94 10.23 52.44
N ALA A 1006 4.93 9.79 53.18
CA ALA A 1006 4.82 10.02 54.62
C ALA A 1006 4.93 8.68 55.38
N PHE A 1007 5.87 8.62 56.33
CA PHE A 1007 6.06 7.49 57.24
C PHE A 1007 5.19 7.62 58.48
N ARG A 1008 4.94 6.51 59.18
CA ARG A 1008 4.15 6.50 60.42
C ARG A 1008 4.93 7.10 61.59
N ASP A 1009 4.23 7.85 62.46
CA ASP A 1009 4.80 8.50 63.65
C ASP A 1009 5.47 7.51 64.64
N ASP A 1010 5.02 6.25 64.67
CA ASP A 1010 5.50 5.18 65.56
C ASP A 1010 6.67 4.35 65.01
N SER A 1011 7.05 4.56 63.74
CA SER A 1011 8.13 3.83 63.07
C SER A 1011 9.55 4.24 63.50
N GLY A 1012 9.67 5.25 64.37
CA GLY A 1012 10.94 5.89 64.72
C GLY A 1012 11.47 6.84 63.64
N LEU A 1013 10.89 6.84 62.44
CA LEU A 1013 11.26 7.69 61.30
C LEU A 1013 10.49 9.02 61.34
N LYS A 1014 10.98 10.01 62.11
CA LYS A 1014 10.30 11.30 62.34
C LYS A 1014 10.32 12.29 61.16
N HIS A 1015 10.73 11.87 59.97
CA HIS A 1015 10.99 12.77 58.85
C HIS A 1015 10.04 12.50 57.68
N LEU A 1016 9.50 13.57 57.13
CA LEU A 1016 8.79 13.60 55.85
C LEU A 1016 9.81 13.63 54.73
N PHE A 1017 9.76 12.64 53.85
CA PHE A 1017 10.69 12.54 52.74
C PHE A 1017 10.00 12.83 51.42
N PHE A 1018 10.64 13.70 50.66
CA PHE A 1018 10.36 13.85 49.25
C PHE A 1018 11.13 12.78 48.49
N VAL A 1019 10.47 12.09 47.56
CA VAL A 1019 10.98 10.87 46.94
C VAL A 1019 11.35 11.11 45.47
N ALA A 1020 12.66 11.04 45.21
CA ALA A 1020 13.30 9.95 44.47
C ALA A 1020 12.79 9.60 43.06
N GLU A 1021 13.53 10.11 42.08
CA GLU A 1021 13.40 9.86 40.65
C GLU A 1021 13.69 8.38 40.31
N THR A 1022 12.64 7.64 39.95
CA THR A 1022 12.69 6.18 39.69
C THR A 1022 12.78 5.84 38.21
N LYS A 1023 13.36 6.74 37.42
CA LYS A 1023 13.55 6.54 35.98
C LYS A 1023 14.65 5.50 35.73
N GLY A 1024 14.30 4.46 34.97
CA GLY A 1024 15.25 3.51 34.41
C GLY A 1024 16.36 4.20 33.63
N THR A 1025 17.57 3.67 33.76
CA THR A 1025 18.72 4.04 32.94
C THR A 1025 18.36 3.95 31.45
N MET A 1026 18.40 5.10 30.74
CA MET A 1026 18.62 5.34 29.29
C MET A 1026 17.90 6.66 28.90
N ASP A 1027 18.47 7.70 28.27
CA ASP A 1027 19.56 7.81 27.29
C ASP A 1027 20.20 9.21 27.28
N SER A 1028 21.48 9.28 26.87
CA SER A 1028 22.39 10.43 26.74
C SER A 1028 23.05 10.94 28.04
N PHE A 1029 24.38 11.05 28.00
CA PHE A 1029 25.19 11.78 28.99
C PHE A 1029 24.78 13.26 29.13
N GLU A 1030 24.06 13.81 28.14
CA GLU A 1030 23.68 15.21 28.02
C GLU A 1030 22.45 15.58 28.88
N LEU A 1031 21.45 14.69 28.98
CA LEU A 1031 20.27 14.89 29.83
C LEU A 1031 20.62 14.86 31.31
N ARG A 1032 21.61 14.05 31.70
CA ARG A 1032 22.09 13.96 33.09
C ARG A 1032 22.52 15.31 33.63
N GLY A 1033 23.33 16.10 32.91
CA GLY A 1033 23.86 17.34 33.47
C GLY A 1033 22.81 18.41 33.83
N ILE A 1034 21.75 18.53 33.03
CA ILE A 1034 20.65 19.49 33.31
C ILE A 1034 19.73 18.94 34.40
N GLU A 1035 19.41 17.65 34.37
CA GLU A 1035 18.57 17.00 35.38
C GLU A 1035 19.28 16.95 36.74
N ASP A 1036 20.56 16.60 36.78
CA ASP A 1036 21.44 16.67 37.94
C ASP A 1036 21.51 18.11 38.50
N SER A 1037 21.58 19.13 37.64
CA SER A 1037 21.55 20.54 38.08
C SER A 1037 20.20 20.92 38.70
N LYS A 1038 19.08 20.45 38.12
CA LYS A 1038 17.73 20.65 38.68
C LYS A 1038 17.57 19.95 40.03
N ILE A 1039 18.07 18.73 40.14
CA ILE A 1039 18.11 17.92 41.37
C ILE A 1039 18.96 18.63 42.43
N ALA A 1040 20.14 19.14 42.06
CA ALA A 1040 21.00 19.89 42.96
C ALA A 1040 20.33 21.19 43.45
N CYS A 1041 19.60 21.91 42.59
CA CYS A 1041 18.78 23.05 42.98
C CYS A 1041 17.66 22.66 43.97
N ALA A 1042 16.94 21.56 43.72
CA ALA A 1042 15.91 21.06 44.64
C ALA A 1042 16.50 20.62 45.98
N LYS A 1043 17.66 19.94 45.96
CA LYS A 1043 18.40 19.55 47.18
C LYS A 1043 18.85 20.77 47.97
N ARG A 1044 19.35 21.83 47.32
CA ARG A 1044 19.72 23.10 47.95
C ARG A 1044 18.52 23.82 48.56
N LEU A 1045 17.37 23.82 47.87
CA LEU A 1045 16.11 24.40 48.38
C LEU A 1045 15.63 23.72 49.66
N PHE A 1046 15.50 22.39 49.66
CA PHE A 1046 14.90 21.66 50.78
C PHE A 1046 15.88 21.33 51.91
N ASN A 1047 17.16 21.05 51.60
CA ASN A 1047 18.11 20.55 52.59
C ASN A 1047 19.01 21.64 53.19
N GLN A 1048 19.32 22.73 52.45
CA GLN A 1048 20.30 23.74 52.92
C GLN A 1048 19.66 25.02 53.48
N LEU A 1049 18.44 25.38 53.06
CA LEU A 1049 17.78 26.62 53.48
C LEU A 1049 16.81 26.44 54.65
N ASP A 1050 16.56 25.20 55.10
CA ASP A 1050 15.58 24.81 56.14
C ASP A 1050 14.18 25.47 55.99
N LEU A 1051 13.84 25.85 54.75
CA LEU A 1051 12.60 26.51 54.36
C LEU A 1051 11.42 25.53 54.30
N ALA A 1052 11.44 24.38 55.00
CA ALA A 1052 10.35 23.40 54.97
C ALA A 1052 10.15 22.64 56.29
N GLY A 1053 10.67 23.18 57.41
CA GLY A 1053 10.36 22.72 58.77
C GLY A 1053 10.58 21.21 58.96
N GLY A 1054 11.79 20.71 58.70
CA GLY A 1054 12.15 19.31 58.89
C GLY A 1054 11.76 18.34 57.77
N THR A 1055 11.38 18.84 56.59
CA THR A 1055 11.20 18.05 55.36
C THR A 1055 12.54 17.96 54.62
N ARG A 1056 12.93 16.78 54.13
CA ARG A 1056 14.18 16.57 53.36
C ARG A 1056 13.92 16.01 51.96
N TYR A 1057 14.77 16.41 51.04
CA TYR A 1057 14.86 15.88 49.68
C TYR A 1057 15.97 14.84 49.60
N GLU A 1058 15.65 13.62 49.16
CA GLU A 1058 16.66 12.61 48.82
C GLU A 1058 16.35 11.93 47.48
N GLN A 1059 17.43 11.60 46.78
CA GLN A 1059 17.39 10.86 45.52
C GLN A 1059 17.58 9.37 45.81
N ALA A 1060 16.67 8.54 45.34
CA ALA A 1060 16.68 7.10 45.50
C ALA A 1060 16.03 6.46 44.28
N THR A 1061 16.54 5.32 43.85
CA THR A 1061 16.02 4.55 42.70
C THR A 1061 15.19 3.35 43.13
N THR A 1062 15.28 2.97 44.41
CA THR A 1062 14.56 1.84 45.01
C THR A 1062 14.07 2.20 46.41
N TYR A 1063 13.08 1.47 46.93
CA TYR A 1063 12.60 1.66 48.30
C TYR A 1063 13.72 1.43 49.32
N GLN A 1064 14.60 0.46 49.07
CA GLN A 1064 15.72 0.16 49.96
C GLN A 1064 16.70 1.34 50.05
N THR A 1065 17.07 1.95 48.92
CA THR A 1065 17.95 3.12 48.91
C THR A 1065 17.33 4.30 49.65
N LEU A 1066 16.01 4.51 49.50
CA LEU A 1066 15.29 5.52 50.26
C LEU A 1066 15.39 5.22 51.77
N LEU A 1067 15.15 3.98 52.18
CA LEU A 1067 15.20 3.56 53.58
C LEU A 1067 16.61 3.66 54.19
N ASP A 1068 17.65 3.36 53.42
CA ASP A 1068 19.06 3.44 53.85
C ASP A 1068 19.46 4.90 54.12
N GLU A 1069 19.10 5.83 53.22
CA GLU A 1069 19.32 7.27 53.42
C GLU A 1069 18.51 7.79 54.61
N VAL A 1070 17.26 7.36 54.76
CA VAL A 1070 16.40 7.72 55.90
C VAL A 1070 17.05 7.30 57.23
N LYS A 1071 17.64 6.10 57.28
CA LYS A 1071 18.33 5.57 58.46
C LYS A 1071 19.68 6.23 58.72
N ALA A 1072 20.43 6.59 57.67
CA ALA A 1072 21.73 7.27 57.80
C ALA A 1072 21.61 8.69 58.39
N LEU A 1073 20.42 9.28 58.32
CA LEU A 1073 20.12 10.61 58.83
C LEU A 1073 19.63 10.65 60.29
N GLN A 1074 19.45 9.48 60.92
CA GLN A 1074 19.13 9.30 62.34
C GLN A 1074 20.41 9.09 63.15
#